data_AF-A0AAD7N6F1-F1
#
_entry.id   AF-A0AAD7N6F1-F1
#
_cell.length_a   1.000
_cell.length_b   1.000
_cell.length_c   1.000
_cell.angle_alpha   90.00
_cell.angle_beta   90.00
_cell.angle_gamma   90.00
#
_symmetry.space_group_name_H-M   'P 1'
#
loop_
_entity.id
_entity.type
_entity.pdbx_description
1 polymer ?
#
loop_
_entity_poly.entity_id
_entity_poly.type
_entity_poly.pdbx_seq_one_letter_code
_entity_poly.pdbx_strand_id
1 'polypeptide(L)'
;MTFTPITVSSLKTIKNTVIGNPSAKLQLAQDQVFIQNLVQCLNDPAPTDPREDDLRIEAAHVVASISYGCFKCHQRGDRAILTCYLGSEAVLGTLLRFEAPRAFLYAISKFVPEDTATLRSAFARGFRALAIAVADTVGPSQWGLREERSSIKNDAEAALDYLFQPESLDLYLPLLLDPSARVSIARLLAFAVRNAEHRTAVVTWLPPEDRLKEVKTKRGWEKTAESPNAPSRQGGWACRNLTALVDSKDAKLQEAALWGLASIAKDNANVAAALTRSSVDRVPSPLAVALTLTKSRSTDTQLAACLCATSIIRAALTTHPTNTIPPADDTSARTIMNVVNRIISSLTEPLTSRTKACFILYYLVTDHPALSFSAFDRGCLGKLAAVLHDLSPSTPRAEWEEDESDSVAGLREGALTAVAAIALFDNTIRRSVTDDMRLLAPIHAALSHRHVGVRYAACQCVRALSRAVAVLRTNIVDSGLGMAVFQIFKKETDEDRRVTAAALAAVCNIVNEFSPLRPIYLDLGLMPRLVKLLGSGDATLRLSALWAVKNLLGKTSGETKRDVMQCLGWPRLVELLEETDGAVQEQAFHLVRNLAENEPGIEMIFRELGASAILRHITATLSAEDDDVVLQATYFLANIANGAPAYQSHLLASPPLLAALRRALAERGPQVRRPAVSAILELARTSTAARRALVDAGVAGTLRQICSGSAGFHSPLSAVGPGLQREPGAAGSRANPLDDDRDVIEQAKTALDWLEHGEAYK
;
A
#
# COMPACT_ATOMS: atom_id res chain seq x y z
N MET A 1 40.05 -26.43 0.73
CA MET A 1 40.74 -25.20 1.19
C MET A 1 41.17 -25.43 2.62
N THR A 2 42.44 -25.17 2.92
CA THR A 2 43.10 -25.43 4.21
C THR A 2 42.51 -24.55 5.32
N PHE A 3 42.21 -25.16 6.47
CA PHE A 3 41.71 -24.51 7.68
C PHE A 3 42.57 -23.30 8.06
N THR A 4 42.07 -22.08 7.82
CA THR A 4 42.61 -20.88 8.47
C THR A 4 41.99 -20.76 9.86
N PRO A 5 42.77 -20.85 10.96
CA PRO A 5 42.24 -20.63 12.30
C PRO A 5 41.65 -19.22 12.40
N ILE A 6 40.47 -19.11 13.02
CA ILE A 6 39.82 -17.82 13.29
C ILE A 6 40.60 -17.14 14.41
N THR A 7 41.25 -16.03 14.09
CA THR A 7 42.00 -15.19 15.02
C THR A 7 41.59 -13.73 14.81
N VAL A 8 41.85 -12.87 15.78
CA VAL A 8 41.57 -11.43 15.67
C VAL A 8 42.23 -10.83 14.42
N SER A 9 43.44 -11.24 14.07
CA SER A 9 44.14 -10.76 12.88
C SER A 9 43.50 -11.25 11.58
N SER A 10 43.07 -12.51 11.52
CA SER A 10 42.44 -13.04 10.30
C SER A 10 41.06 -12.41 10.07
N LEU A 11 40.26 -12.19 11.12
CA LEU A 11 38.98 -11.47 11.05
C LEU A 11 39.14 -10.01 10.60
N LYS A 12 40.16 -9.30 11.10
CA LYS A 12 40.46 -7.93 10.66
C LYS A 12 40.80 -7.86 9.16
N THR A 13 41.60 -8.81 8.67
CA THR A 13 41.92 -8.92 7.23
C THR A 13 40.65 -9.16 6.42
N ILE A 14 39.84 -10.14 6.79
CA ILE A 14 38.58 -10.46 6.10
C ILE A 14 37.64 -9.26 6.08
N LYS A 15 37.46 -8.57 7.22
CA LYS A 15 36.65 -7.36 7.33
C LYS A 15 37.07 -6.31 6.30
N ASN A 16 38.38 -6.05 6.16
CA ASN A 16 38.87 -5.08 5.19
C ASN A 16 38.71 -5.55 3.74
N THR A 17 38.78 -6.86 3.48
CA THR A 17 38.60 -7.43 2.14
C THR A 17 37.15 -7.36 1.66
N VAL A 18 36.17 -7.56 2.56
CA VAL A 18 34.74 -7.63 2.19
C VAL A 18 34.02 -6.28 2.16
N ILE A 19 34.58 -5.24 2.78
CA ILE A 19 34.00 -3.89 2.76
C ILE A 19 33.97 -3.38 1.33
N GLY A 20 32.76 -3.19 0.79
CA GLY A 20 32.56 -2.67 -0.56
C GLY A 20 32.95 -3.63 -1.69
N ASN A 21 33.25 -4.91 -1.41
CA ASN A 21 33.63 -5.91 -2.40
C ASN A 21 32.63 -7.08 -2.45
N PRO A 22 31.66 -7.07 -3.38
CA PRO A 22 30.59 -8.06 -3.43
C PRO A 22 31.05 -9.44 -3.90
N SER A 23 32.06 -9.52 -4.76
CA SER A 23 32.66 -10.79 -5.16
C SER A 23 33.33 -11.49 -3.98
N ALA A 24 34.01 -10.74 -3.11
CA ALA A 24 34.57 -11.28 -1.88
C ALA A 24 33.49 -11.75 -0.90
N LYS A 25 32.35 -11.02 -0.82
CA LYS A 25 31.19 -11.48 -0.05
C LYS A 25 30.62 -12.79 -0.59
N LEU A 26 30.45 -12.90 -1.90
CA LEU A 26 29.95 -14.13 -2.54
C LEU A 26 30.88 -15.32 -2.29
N GLN A 27 32.19 -15.13 -2.38
CA GLN A 27 33.18 -16.17 -2.04
C GLN A 27 33.07 -16.59 -0.57
N LEU A 28 32.89 -15.62 0.33
CA LEU A 28 32.70 -15.90 1.75
C LEU A 28 31.39 -16.66 2.03
N ALA A 29 30.31 -16.37 1.30
CA ALA A 29 29.04 -17.10 1.40
C ALA A 29 29.20 -18.59 1.05
N GLN A 30 30.09 -18.90 0.10
CA GLN A 30 30.36 -20.28 -0.31
C GLN A 30 31.14 -21.06 0.76
N ASP A 31 31.89 -20.38 1.62
CA ASP A 31 32.58 -20.98 2.76
C ASP A 31 31.64 -21.12 3.98
N GLN A 32 30.74 -22.09 3.90
CA GLN A 32 29.76 -22.36 4.96
C GLN A 32 30.41 -22.69 6.31
N VAL A 33 31.56 -23.38 6.30
CA VAL A 33 32.30 -23.74 7.52
C VAL A 33 32.84 -22.48 8.20
N PHE A 34 33.42 -21.56 7.42
CA PHE A 34 33.86 -20.27 7.96
C PHE A 34 32.70 -19.48 8.58
N ILE A 35 31.56 -19.36 7.90
CA ILE A 35 30.40 -18.63 8.43
C ILE A 35 29.86 -19.29 9.69
N GLN A 36 29.77 -20.62 9.73
CA GLN A 36 29.35 -21.35 10.92
C GLN A 36 30.27 -21.05 12.12
N ASN A 37 31.59 -21.16 11.92
CA ASN A 37 32.56 -20.88 12.97
C ASN A 37 32.54 -19.40 13.38
N LEU A 38 32.35 -18.47 12.43
CA LEU A 38 32.20 -17.03 12.71
C LEU A 38 30.98 -16.75 13.61
N VAL A 39 29.85 -17.42 13.35
CA VAL A 39 28.64 -17.29 14.17
C VAL A 39 28.84 -17.92 15.55
N GLN A 40 29.54 -19.06 15.64
CA GLN A 40 29.91 -19.67 16.92
C GLN A 40 30.80 -18.75 17.75
N CYS A 41 31.78 -18.06 17.14
CA CYS A 41 32.64 -17.09 17.82
C CYS A 41 31.88 -15.91 18.46
N LEU A 42 30.59 -15.68 18.18
CA LEU A 42 29.80 -14.69 18.91
C LEU A 42 29.54 -15.13 20.36
N ASN A 43 29.46 -16.45 20.59
CA ASN A 43 29.01 -17.09 21.83
C ASN A 43 30.00 -18.09 22.42
N ASP A 44 31.08 -18.43 21.72
CA ASP A 44 32.03 -19.46 22.15
C ASP A 44 32.73 -19.04 23.45
N PRO A 45 32.63 -19.82 24.54
CA PRO A 45 33.01 -19.38 25.88
C PRO A 45 34.23 -20.16 26.42
N ALA A 46 35.26 -19.47 26.93
CA ALA A 46 36.01 -19.97 28.08
C ALA A 46 36.30 -18.85 29.09
N PRO A 47 36.36 -19.12 30.40
CA PRO A 47 36.38 -18.06 31.40
C PRO A 47 37.79 -17.47 31.52
N THR A 48 37.88 -16.14 31.54
CA THR A 48 38.98 -15.31 32.13
C THR A 48 40.15 -14.83 31.27
N ASP A 49 40.06 -14.76 29.93
CA ASP A 49 41.06 -14.02 29.11
C ASP A 49 40.44 -12.81 28.37
N PRO A 50 40.87 -11.55 28.64
CA PRO A 50 40.47 -10.36 27.89
C PRO A 50 40.65 -10.47 26.36
N ARG A 51 41.52 -11.38 25.89
CA ARG A 51 41.75 -11.66 24.48
C ARG A 51 40.56 -12.31 23.76
N GLU A 52 39.61 -12.89 24.50
CA GLU A 52 38.39 -13.52 23.93
C GLU A 52 37.33 -12.49 23.53
N ASP A 53 37.19 -11.40 24.28
CA ASP A 53 36.29 -10.31 23.92
C ASP A 53 36.72 -9.62 22.62
N ASP A 54 38.04 -9.49 22.38
CA ASP A 54 38.57 -8.97 21.12
C ASP A 54 38.15 -9.84 19.92
N LEU A 55 38.10 -11.16 20.10
CA LEU A 55 37.64 -12.09 19.07
C LEU A 55 36.15 -11.93 18.78
N ARG A 56 35.32 -11.89 19.84
CA ARG A 56 33.87 -11.69 19.74
C ARG A 56 33.51 -10.34 19.11
N ILE A 57 34.23 -9.29 19.49
CA ILE A 57 34.09 -7.93 18.92
C ILE A 57 34.37 -7.94 17.43
N GLU A 58 35.49 -8.52 16.99
CA GLU A 58 35.83 -8.58 15.58
C GLU A 58 34.88 -9.49 14.80
N ALA A 59 34.42 -10.60 15.39
CA ALA A 59 33.39 -11.45 14.79
C ALA A 59 32.09 -10.66 14.53
N ALA A 60 31.61 -9.90 15.53
CA ALA A 60 30.45 -9.04 15.37
C ALA A 60 30.65 -7.96 14.28
N HIS A 61 31.86 -7.38 14.16
CA HIS A 61 32.17 -6.42 13.10
C HIS A 61 32.21 -7.06 11.71
N VAL A 62 32.75 -8.27 11.59
CA VAL A 62 32.76 -9.01 10.31
C VAL A 62 31.34 -9.31 9.88
N VAL A 63 30.50 -9.84 10.79
CA VAL A 63 29.08 -10.08 10.49
C VAL A 63 28.38 -8.78 10.09
N ALA A 64 28.66 -7.65 10.76
CA ALA A 64 28.12 -6.36 10.36
C ALA A 64 28.51 -5.99 8.93
N SER A 65 29.80 -6.08 8.59
CA SER A 65 30.36 -5.72 7.29
C SER A 65 29.80 -6.57 6.15
N ILE A 66 29.63 -7.86 6.38
CA ILE A 66 29.13 -8.78 5.36
C ILE A 66 27.60 -8.66 5.19
N SER A 67 26.87 -8.39 6.29
CA SER A 67 25.41 -8.16 6.28
C SER A 67 25.01 -6.87 5.56
N TYR A 68 25.87 -5.83 5.54
CA TYR A 68 25.57 -4.62 4.78
C TYR A 68 25.26 -4.95 3.30
N GLY A 69 24.06 -4.60 2.84
CA GLY A 69 23.73 -4.64 1.41
C GLY A 69 24.73 -3.81 0.60
N CYS A 70 25.14 -4.31 -0.57
CA CYS A 70 26.00 -3.52 -1.45
C CYS A 70 25.19 -2.37 -2.07
N PHE A 71 25.17 -1.20 -1.42
CA PHE A 71 24.64 0.05 -1.99
C PHE A 71 25.71 0.83 -2.78
N LYS A 72 26.89 0.22 -3.02
CA LYS A 72 28.09 0.90 -3.54
C LYS A 72 28.83 0.10 -4.62
N CYS A 73 28.15 -0.69 -5.44
CA CYS A 73 28.79 -1.34 -6.57
C CYS A 73 28.88 -0.37 -7.77
N HIS A 74 30.04 0.28 -7.92
CA HIS A 74 30.41 1.10 -9.09
C HIS A 74 31.24 0.30 -10.11
N GLN A 75 30.84 -0.94 -10.46
CA GLN A 75 31.57 -1.70 -11.49
C GLN A 75 30.66 -2.19 -12.62
N ARG A 76 31.23 -2.04 -13.83
CA ARG A 76 30.64 -2.14 -15.18
C ARG A 76 29.78 -3.38 -15.44
N GLY A 77 28.63 -3.14 -16.06
CA GLY A 77 27.81 -4.11 -16.79
C GLY A 77 26.78 -4.89 -15.95
N ASP A 78 25.72 -5.37 -16.62
CA ASP A 78 24.60 -6.15 -16.05
C ASP A 78 25.04 -7.37 -15.22
N ARG A 79 26.20 -7.97 -15.53
CA ARG A 79 26.77 -9.08 -14.75
C ARG A 79 27.23 -8.65 -13.35
N ALA A 80 27.68 -7.41 -13.17
CA ALA A 80 28.19 -6.93 -11.88
C ALA A 80 27.05 -6.64 -10.90
N ILE A 81 25.95 -6.03 -11.34
CA ILE A 81 24.77 -5.77 -10.49
C ILE A 81 24.18 -7.09 -9.97
N LEU A 82 24.02 -8.07 -10.87
CA LEU A 82 23.58 -9.42 -10.49
C LEU A 82 24.57 -10.05 -9.48
N THR A 83 25.88 -9.95 -9.71
CA THR A 83 26.90 -10.48 -8.78
C THR A 83 26.86 -9.78 -7.41
N CYS A 84 26.51 -8.50 -7.36
CA CYS A 84 26.45 -7.73 -6.11
C CYS A 84 25.23 -8.06 -5.26
N TYR A 85 24.06 -8.16 -5.91
CA TYR A 85 22.83 -8.61 -5.28
C TYR A 85 22.97 -10.06 -4.81
N LEU A 86 23.42 -10.97 -5.70
CA LEU A 86 23.66 -12.38 -5.37
C LEU A 86 24.69 -12.56 -4.24
N GLY A 87 25.75 -11.74 -4.21
CA GLY A 87 26.77 -11.82 -3.16
C GLY A 87 26.25 -11.46 -1.77
N SER A 88 25.51 -10.35 -1.64
CA SER A 88 24.92 -9.95 -0.36
C SER A 88 23.78 -10.87 0.06
N GLU A 89 22.95 -11.32 -0.88
CA GLU A 89 21.85 -12.26 -0.61
C GLU A 89 22.37 -13.64 -0.19
N ALA A 90 23.38 -14.19 -0.90
CA ALA A 90 23.95 -15.49 -0.55
C ALA A 90 24.60 -15.50 0.84
N VAL A 91 25.31 -14.43 1.21
CA VAL A 91 25.86 -14.31 2.57
C VAL A 91 24.73 -14.26 3.59
N LEU A 92 23.70 -13.43 3.36
CA LEU A 92 22.59 -13.31 4.29
C LEU A 92 21.87 -14.66 4.46
N GLY A 93 21.61 -15.38 3.37
CA GLY A 93 21.04 -16.73 3.42
C GLY A 93 21.88 -17.69 4.26
N THR A 94 23.21 -17.64 4.11
CA THR A 94 24.12 -18.47 4.90
C THR A 94 24.12 -18.08 6.38
N LEU A 95 24.09 -16.78 6.70
CA LEU A 95 23.97 -16.29 8.08
C LEU A 95 22.64 -16.70 8.73
N LEU A 96 21.53 -16.64 7.99
CA LEU A 96 20.22 -17.08 8.47
C LEU A 96 20.20 -18.59 8.72
N ARG A 97 20.78 -19.38 7.80
CA ARG A 97 20.90 -20.84 7.94
C ARG A 97 21.66 -21.26 9.20
N PHE A 98 22.68 -20.50 9.59
CA PHE A 98 23.44 -20.75 10.83
C PHE A 98 22.90 -19.96 12.03
N GLU A 99 21.67 -19.48 11.97
CA GLU A 99 20.95 -18.83 13.07
C GLU A 99 21.67 -17.60 13.66
N ALA A 100 22.40 -16.84 12.84
CA ALA A 100 23.09 -15.63 13.28
C ALA A 100 22.19 -14.65 14.07
N PRO A 101 20.90 -14.41 13.72
CA PRO A 101 20.01 -13.59 14.54
C PRO A 101 19.84 -14.12 15.97
N ARG A 102 19.67 -15.43 16.14
CA ARG A 102 19.55 -16.07 17.46
C ARG A 102 20.87 -16.00 18.23
N ALA A 103 21.99 -16.19 17.53
CA ALA A 103 23.32 -16.09 18.12
C ALA A 103 23.60 -14.69 18.69
N PHE A 104 23.22 -13.61 17.99
CA PHE A 104 23.33 -12.25 18.53
C PHE A 104 22.43 -12.03 19.75
N LEU A 105 21.18 -12.47 19.69
CA LEU A 105 20.24 -12.33 20.81
C LEU A 105 20.72 -13.10 22.04
N TYR A 106 21.23 -14.32 21.86
CA TYR A 106 21.81 -15.10 22.94
C TYR A 106 23.03 -14.39 23.55
N ALA A 107 23.95 -13.86 22.74
CA ALA A 107 25.09 -13.10 23.25
C ALA A 107 24.67 -11.85 24.05
N ILE A 108 23.69 -11.11 23.54
CA ILE A 108 23.13 -9.92 24.22
C ILE A 108 22.46 -10.31 25.54
N SER A 109 21.78 -11.45 25.59
CA SER A 109 21.13 -11.96 26.82
C SER A 109 22.13 -12.26 27.95
N LYS A 110 23.41 -12.42 27.62
CA LYS A 110 24.50 -12.69 28.57
C LYS A 110 25.25 -11.45 29.03
N PHE A 111 24.84 -10.25 28.59
CA PHE A 111 25.52 -9.03 29.00
C PHE A 111 25.46 -8.82 30.51
N VAL A 112 26.60 -8.49 31.08
CA VAL A 112 26.77 -8.15 32.49
C VAL A 112 27.22 -6.69 32.64
N PRO A 113 26.95 -6.03 33.77
CA PRO A 113 27.35 -4.63 34.00
C PRO A 113 28.85 -4.35 33.79
N GLU A 114 29.70 -5.36 34.01
CA GLU A 114 31.16 -5.32 33.86
C GLU A 114 31.63 -5.34 32.40
N ASP A 115 30.77 -5.71 31.45
CA ASP A 115 31.14 -5.80 30.04
C ASP A 115 31.58 -4.45 29.47
N THR A 116 32.59 -4.47 28.62
CA THR A 116 33.14 -3.24 28.03
C THR A 116 32.13 -2.54 27.10
N ALA A 117 32.16 -1.20 27.07
CA ALA A 117 31.36 -0.41 26.13
C ALA A 117 31.68 -0.75 24.66
N THR A 118 32.91 -1.18 24.37
CA THR A 118 33.35 -1.66 23.06
C THR A 118 32.65 -2.94 22.63
N LEU A 119 32.50 -3.91 23.56
CA LEU A 119 31.77 -5.16 23.33
C LEU A 119 30.30 -4.88 23.02
N ARG A 120 29.61 -4.16 23.91
CA ARG A 120 28.18 -3.82 23.73
C ARG A 120 27.94 -3.06 22.42
N SER A 121 28.80 -2.09 22.11
CA SER A 121 28.72 -1.33 20.86
C SER A 121 28.95 -2.19 19.61
N ALA A 122 29.87 -3.16 19.66
CA ALA A 122 30.15 -4.07 18.55
C ALA A 122 28.95 -4.96 18.25
N PHE A 123 28.39 -5.61 19.28
CA PHE A 123 27.22 -6.46 19.16
C PHE A 123 25.98 -5.69 18.72
N ALA A 124 25.71 -4.52 19.31
CA ALA A 124 24.58 -3.69 18.88
C ALA A 124 24.71 -3.24 17.42
N ARG A 125 25.92 -2.93 16.95
CA ARG A 125 26.18 -2.59 15.54
C ARG A 125 25.99 -3.78 14.59
N GLY A 126 26.50 -4.96 14.98
CA GLY A 126 26.35 -6.20 14.22
C GLY A 126 24.90 -6.64 14.11
N PHE A 127 24.21 -6.71 15.24
CA PHE A 127 22.79 -7.05 15.31
C PHE A 127 21.93 -6.09 14.49
N ARG A 128 22.15 -4.77 14.61
CA ARG A 128 21.48 -3.77 13.76
C ARG A 128 21.72 -4.03 12.27
N ALA A 129 22.97 -4.24 11.86
CA ALA A 129 23.29 -4.42 10.44
C ALA A 129 22.60 -5.68 9.87
N LEU A 130 22.60 -6.77 10.62
CA LEU A 130 21.90 -8.01 10.27
C LEU A 130 20.38 -7.79 10.19
N ALA A 131 19.77 -7.20 11.22
CA ALA A 131 18.32 -6.95 11.26
C ALA A 131 17.85 -6.05 10.10
N ILE A 132 18.62 -5.02 9.75
CA ILE A 132 18.31 -4.15 8.61
C ILE A 132 18.43 -4.92 7.29
N ALA A 133 19.43 -5.77 7.12
CA ALA A 133 19.60 -6.59 5.91
C ALA A 133 18.46 -7.57 5.72
N VAL A 134 18.02 -8.22 6.81
CA VAL A 134 16.82 -9.07 6.84
C VAL A 134 15.60 -8.25 6.43
N ALA A 135 15.35 -7.11 7.08
CA ALA A 135 14.19 -6.26 6.79
C ALA A 135 14.18 -5.70 5.36
N ASP A 136 15.34 -5.38 4.79
CA ASP A 136 15.48 -4.92 3.41
C ASP A 136 15.18 -6.02 2.38
N THR A 137 15.38 -7.30 2.75
CA THR A 137 15.05 -8.47 1.94
C THR A 137 13.55 -8.77 1.98
N VAL A 138 12.93 -8.63 3.15
CA VAL A 138 11.48 -8.80 3.34
C VAL A 138 10.68 -7.67 2.69
N GLY A 139 11.13 -6.43 2.89
CA GLY A 139 10.41 -5.23 2.47
C GLY A 139 9.25 -4.85 3.42
N PRO A 140 8.47 -3.80 3.07
CA PRO A 140 8.66 -2.90 1.93
C PRO A 140 9.87 -1.97 2.08
N SER A 141 10.47 -1.59 0.95
CA SER A 141 11.57 -0.63 0.92
C SER A 141 11.09 0.80 1.24
N GLN A 142 11.94 1.58 1.92
CA GLN A 142 11.68 2.97 2.31
C GLN A 142 12.08 3.99 1.24
N TRP A 143 12.94 3.61 0.30
CA TRP A 143 13.57 4.55 -0.63
C TRP A 143 13.55 3.99 -2.04
N GLY A 144 12.35 3.66 -2.52
CA GLY A 144 12.12 3.11 -3.85
C GLY A 144 12.03 1.59 -3.88
N LEU A 145 11.59 1.07 -5.01
CA LEU A 145 11.27 -0.31 -5.25
C LEU A 145 12.54 -1.10 -5.58
N ARG A 146 12.77 -2.20 -4.86
CA ARG A 146 13.82 -3.18 -5.17
C ARG A 146 13.21 -4.39 -5.83
N GLU A 147 13.97 -5.08 -6.68
CA GLU A 147 13.54 -6.34 -7.31
C GLU A 147 13.00 -7.34 -6.29
N GLU A 148 11.85 -7.94 -6.60
CA GLU A 148 11.10 -8.81 -5.68
C GLU A 148 11.69 -10.23 -5.56
N ARG A 149 12.53 -10.64 -6.51
CA ARG A 149 13.04 -12.02 -6.61
C ARG A 149 14.18 -12.26 -5.63
N SER A 150 13.85 -12.63 -4.39
CA SER A 150 14.82 -13.20 -3.44
C SER A 150 14.48 -14.65 -3.10
N SER A 151 15.49 -15.50 -3.20
CA SER A 151 15.44 -16.93 -2.85
C SER A 151 15.32 -17.19 -1.34
N ILE A 152 15.78 -16.23 -0.53
CA ILE A 152 15.83 -16.33 0.94
C ILE A 152 14.69 -15.57 1.64
N LYS A 153 13.70 -15.09 0.88
CA LYS A 153 12.64 -14.20 1.40
C LYS A 153 11.87 -14.82 2.56
N ASN A 154 11.48 -16.09 2.44
CA ASN A 154 10.72 -16.80 3.50
C ASN A 154 11.54 -16.96 4.79
N ASP A 155 12.83 -17.32 4.66
CA ASP A 155 13.72 -17.44 5.81
C ASP A 155 13.97 -16.07 6.46
N ALA A 156 14.09 -15.02 5.65
CA ALA A 156 14.22 -13.64 6.13
C ALA A 156 12.93 -13.15 6.82
N GLU A 157 11.75 -13.49 6.31
CA GLU A 157 10.45 -13.18 6.94
C GLU A 157 10.36 -13.83 8.33
N ALA A 158 10.61 -15.14 8.41
CA ALA A 158 10.60 -15.86 9.69
C ALA A 158 11.62 -15.30 10.69
N ALA A 159 12.82 -14.95 10.22
CA ALA A 159 13.84 -14.33 11.05
C ALA A 159 13.40 -12.94 11.54
N LEU A 160 12.83 -12.11 10.67
CA LEU A 160 12.37 -10.77 11.02
C LEU A 160 11.26 -10.82 12.08
N ASP A 161 10.29 -11.71 11.89
CA ASP A 161 9.19 -11.90 12.86
C ASP A 161 9.72 -12.34 14.22
N TYR A 162 10.69 -13.27 14.23
CA TYR A 162 11.36 -13.70 15.45
C TYR A 162 12.06 -12.54 16.18
N LEU A 163 12.67 -11.59 15.45
CA LEU A 163 13.33 -10.42 16.06
C LEU A 163 12.35 -9.51 16.81
N PHE A 164 11.10 -9.44 16.38
CA PHE A 164 10.08 -8.57 16.97
C PHE A 164 9.11 -9.29 17.92
N GLN A 165 9.37 -10.55 18.25
CA GLN A 165 8.68 -11.24 19.34
C GLN A 165 8.98 -10.59 20.69
N PRO A 166 8.04 -10.61 21.65
CA PRO A 166 8.21 -10.00 22.97
C PRO A 166 9.50 -10.43 23.68
N GLU A 167 9.86 -11.71 23.60
CA GLU A 167 11.04 -12.29 24.23
C GLU A 167 12.34 -11.76 23.62
N SER A 168 12.36 -11.54 22.31
CA SER A 168 13.49 -10.93 21.60
C SER A 168 13.61 -9.44 21.94
N LEU A 169 12.48 -8.73 21.99
CA LEU A 169 12.43 -7.31 22.36
C LEU A 169 12.96 -7.06 23.77
N ASP A 170 12.69 -7.98 24.71
CA ASP A 170 13.21 -7.92 26.09
C ASP A 170 14.73 -7.87 26.16
N LEU A 171 15.43 -8.41 25.16
CA LEU A 171 16.89 -8.52 25.16
C LEU A 171 17.57 -7.23 24.66
N TYR A 172 17.09 -6.64 23.56
CA TYR A 172 17.80 -5.54 22.90
C TYR A 172 17.13 -4.17 23.03
N LEU A 173 15.82 -4.09 23.30
CA LEU A 173 15.14 -2.81 23.43
C LEU A 173 15.62 -2.00 24.66
N PRO A 174 15.90 -2.61 25.83
CA PRO A 174 16.53 -1.91 26.96
C PRO A 174 17.88 -1.26 26.63
N LEU A 175 18.63 -1.78 25.65
CA LEU A 175 19.91 -1.21 25.22
C LEU A 175 19.77 0.19 24.58
N LEU A 176 18.53 0.67 24.35
CA LEU A 176 18.27 2.05 23.99
C LEU A 176 18.69 3.05 25.10
N LEU A 177 18.78 2.58 26.35
CA LEU A 177 19.29 3.35 27.49
C LEU A 177 20.83 3.30 27.60
N ASP A 178 21.48 2.31 27.00
CA ASP A 178 22.94 2.15 27.08
C ASP A 178 23.63 3.16 26.14
N PRO A 179 24.49 4.07 26.66
CA PRO A 179 25.19 5.06 25.84
C PRO A 179 26.02 4.48 24.68
N SER A 180 26.53 3.26 24.83
CA SER A 180 27.38 2.57 23.85
C SER A 180 26.59 1.89 22.72
N ALA A 181 25.30 1.60 22.95
CA ALA A 181 24.44 0.85 22.03
C ALA A 181 23.27 1.66 21.46
N ARG A 182 22.79 2.71 22.15
CA ARG A 182 21.57 3.46 21.83
C ARG A 182 21.45 3.96 20.40
N VAL A 183 22.54 4.41 19.77
CA VAL A 183 22.53 4.86 18.36
C VAL A 183 22.22 3.68 17.43
N SER A 184 22.77 2.50 17.72
CA SER A 184 22.55 1.30 16.92
C SER A 184 21.13 0.78 17.07
N ILE A 185 20.60 0.77 18.30
CA ILE A 185 19.22 0.33 18.57
C ILE A 185 18.20 1.29 17.96
N ALA A 186 18.39 2.61 18.10
CA ALA A 186 17.52 3.60 17.45
C ALA A 186 17.51 3.44 15.91
N ARG A 187 18.67 3.17 15.30
CA ARG A 187 18.77 2.87 13.86
C ARG A 187 18.18 1.51 13.49
N LEU A 188 18.23 0.52 14.37
CA LEU A 188 17.54 -0.76 14.16
C LEU A 188 16.04 -0.51 14.07
N LEU A 189 15.46 0.20 15.04
CA LEU A 189 14.04 0.54 15.02
C LEU A 189 13.65 1.37 13.79
N ALA A 190 14.50 2.31 13.38
CA ALA A 190 14.28 3.13 12.18
C ALA A 190 14.15 2.32 10.88
N PHE A 191 14.96 1.28 10.72
CA PHE A 191 15.17 0.62 9.43
C PHE A 191 14.79 -0.86 9.39
N ALA A 192 14.54 -1.51 10.53
CA ALA A 192 14.06 -2.89 10.60
C ALA A 192 12.55 -3.00 10.83
N VAL A 193 11.92 -2.00 11.47
CA VAL A 193 10.47 -1.96 11.68
C VAL A 193 9.78 -1.51 10.37
N ARG A 194 9.30 -2.47 9.57
CA ARG A 194 8.75 -2.20 8.22
C ARG A 194 7.25 -2.42 8.11
N ASN A 195 6.71 -3.44 8.76
CA ASN A 195 5.28 -3.78 8.72
C ASN A 195 4.53 -3.26 9.96
N ALA A 196 3.19 -3.34 9.92
CA ALA A 196 2.33 -2.82 10.98
C ALA A 196 2.42 -3.64 12.28
N GLU A 197 2.64 -4.95 12.17
CA GLU A 197 2.74 -5.87 13.30
C GLU A 197 3.98 -5.59 14.15
N HIS A 198 5.16 -5.46 13.51
CA HIS A 198 6.40 -5.11 14.19
C HIS A 198 6.33 -3.71 14.82
N ARG A 199 5.68 -2.74 14.15
CA ARG A 199 5.42 -1.42 14.75
C ARG A 199 4.60 -1.54 16.02
N THR A 200 3.54 -2.34 15.98
CA THR A 200 2.65 -2.56 17.11
C THR A 200 3.38 -3.23 18.26
N ALA A 201 4.19 -4.26 17.98
CA ALA A 201 5.02 -4.94 18.97
C ALA A 201 5.96 -3.95 19.68
N VAL A 202 6.68 -3.11 18.94
CA VAL A 202 7.62 -2.12 19.53
C VAL A 202 6.90 -1.04 20.34
N VAL A 203 5.76 -0.54 19.86
CA VAL A 203 5.01 0.54 20.53
C VAL A 203 4.32 0.06 21.80
N THR A 204 3.79 -1.16 21.80
CA THR A 204 3.07 -1.74 22.94
C THR A 204 4.01 -2.39 23.96
N TRP A 205 5.27 -2.64 23.59
CA TRP A 205 6.25 -3.24 24.48
C TRP A 205 6.53 -2.36 25.71
N LEU A 206 6.66 -3.03 26.85
CA LEU A 206 7.07 -2.46 28.13
C LEU A 206 8.18 -3.32 28.72
N PRO A 207 9.12 -2.73 29.48
CA PRO A 207 10.13 -3.48 30.22
C PRO A 207 9.47 -4.57 31.08
N PRO A 208 10.10 -5.74 31.26
CA PRO A 208 9.57 -6.83 32.07
C PRO A 208 9.10 -6.39 33.46
N GLU A 209 9.85 -5.51 34.11
CA GLU A 209 9.51 -4.94 35.43
C GLU A 209 8.20 -4.14 35.42
N ASP A 210 7.92 -3.41 34.34
CA ASP A 210 6.73 -2.57 34.21
C ASP A 210 5.51 -3.41 33.77
N ARG A 211 5.71 -4.44 32.95
CA ARG A 211 4.64 -5.42 32.63
C ARG A 211 4.10 -6.09 33.89
N LEU A 212 4.98 -6.49 34.80
CA LEU A 212 4.59 -7.10 36.07
C LEU A 212 3.80 -6.15 36.98
N LYS A 213 4.05 -4.84 36.91
CA LYS A 213 3.30 -3.82 37.66
C LYS A 213 1.89 -3.63 37.07
N GLU A 214 1.75 -3.60 35.75
CA GLU A 214 0.45 -3.46 35.08
C GLU A 214 -0.46 -4.70 35.23
N VAL A 215 0.12 -5.89 35.33
CA VAL A 215 -0.66 -7.12 35.60
C VAL A 215 -1.19 -7.13 37.03
N LYS A 216 -0.40 -6.65 38.02
CA LYS A 216 -0.82 -6.60 39.43
C LYS A 216 -1.92 -5.57 39.72
N THR A 217 -2.05 -4.54 38.89
CA THR A 217 -3.11 -3.52 39.04
C THR A 217 -4.43 -3.91 38.38
N LYS A 218 -4.48 -4.95 37.54
CA LYS A 218 -5.71 -5.42 36.87
C LYS A 218 -6.41 -6.52 37.69
N ARG A 219 -7.42 -6.17 38.50
CA ARG A 219 -8.34 -7.16 39.10
C ARG A 219 -9.39 -7.57 38.07
N GLY A 220 -9.60 -8.87 37.90
CA GLY A 220 -10.30 -9.52 36.76
C GLY A 220 -11.78 -9.21 36.50
N TRP A 221 -12.35 -8.16 37.09
CA TRP A 221 -13.73 -7.71 36.82
C TRP A 221 -13.84 -6.24 36.36
N GLU A 222 -12.74 -5.48 36.32
CA GLU A 222 -12.77 -4.08 35.88
C GLU A 222 -12.76 -3.97 34.33
N LYS A 223 -13.89 -3.55 33.75
CA LYS A 223 -13.97 -3.12 32.35
C LYS A 223 -13.23 -1.78 32.16
N THR A 224 -12.01 -1.88 31.64
CA THR A 224 -11.32 -0.94 30.73
C THR A 224 -11.58 0.57 30.91
N ALA A 225 -10.93 1.17 31.89
CA ALA A 225 -10.44 2.54 31.78
C ALA A 225 -8.97 2.55 32.20
N GLU A 226 -8.07 2.33 31.23
CA GLU A 226 -6.63 2.47 31.48
C GLU A 226 -6.34 3.88 32.00
N SER A 227 -5.55 3.97 33.08
CA SER A 227 -5.19 5.24 33.72
C SER A 227 -4.72 6.27 32.68
N PRO A 228 -5.13 7.55 32.77
CA PRO A 228 -4.66 8.59 31.85
C PRO A 228 -3.14 8.79 31.86
N ASN A 229 -2.46 8.35 32.93
CA ASN A 229 -1.01 8.37 33.07
C ASN A 229 -0.33 7.03 32.71
N ALA A 230 -1.08 6.06 32.18
CA ALA A 230 -0.51 4.77 31.80
C ALA A 230 0.58 4.94 30.71
N PRO A 231 1.73 4.26 30.84
CA PRO A 231 2.78 4.24 29.83
C PRO A 231 2.28 3.94 28.41
N SER A 232 1.22 3.13 28.28
CA SER A 232 0.53 2.81 27.03
C SER A 232 -0.09 4.04 26.35
N ARG A 233 -0.62 5.01 27.11
CA ARG A 233 -1.23 6.25 26.60
C ARG A 233 -0.24 7.38 26.29
N GLN A 234 1.03 7.22 26.62
CA GLN A 234 2.12 8.15 26.27
C GLN A 234 2.91 7.70 25.04
N GLY A 235 2.28 6.91 24.15
CA GLY A 235 2.92 6.41 22.93
C GLY A 235 3.87 5.21 23.14
N GLY A 236 3.91 4.63 24.35
CA GLY A 236 4.73 3.47 24.67
C GLY A 236 6.15 3.79 25.16
N TRP A 237 6.86 2.77 25.67
CA TRP A 237 8.20 2.94 26.24
C TRP A 237 9.23 3.39 25.20
N ALA A 238 9.22 2.76 24.01
CA ALA A 238 10.16 3.09 22.94
C ALA A 238 10.00 4.55 22.46
N CYS A 239 8.76 5.02 22.32
CA CYS A 239 8.47 6.39 21.90
C CYS A 239 9.01 7.44 22.88
N ARG A 240 8.78 7.24 24.20
CA ARG A 240 9.30 8.16 25.23
C ARG A 240 10.82 8.23 25.23
N ASN A 241 11.48 7.08 25.15
CA ASN A 241 12.94 7.04 25.15
C ASN A 241 13.52 7.65 23.88
N LEU A 242 12.97 7.35 22.70
CA LEU A 242 13.41 8.00 21.46
C LEU A 242 13.18 9.52 21.51
N THR A 243 12.05 9.98 22.05
CA THR A 243 11.79 11.41 22.26
C THR A 243 12.88 12.07 23.11
N ALA A 244 13.23 11.46 24.25
CA ALA A 244 14.30 11.97 25.10
C ALA A 244 15.68 12.01 24.39
N LEU A 245 15.94 11.09 23.46
CA LEU A 245 17.18 11.07 22.69
C LEU A 245 17.26 12.18 21.62
N VAL A 246 16.11 12.68 21.14
CA VAL A 246 16.05 13.83 20.20
C VAL A 246 16.56 15.11 20.86
N ASP A 247 16.37 15.27 22.17
CA ASP A 247 16.85 16.43 22.94
C ASP A 247 18.36 16.41 23.22
N SER A 248 19.07 15.34 22.81
CA SER A 248 20.52 15.24 23.00
C SER A 248 21.30 16.23 22.12
N LYS A 249 22.52 16.59 22.51
CA LYS A 249 23.42 17.44 21.71
C LYS A 249 24.19 16.68 20.61
N ASP A 250 24.07 15.36 20.57
CA ASP A 250 24.80 14.51 19.62
C ASP A 250 23.99 14.36 18.32
N ALA A 251 24.45 15.00 17.25
CA ALA A 251 23.78 14.99 15.96
C ALA A 251 23.49 13.58 15.42
N LYS A 252 24.38 12.60 15.65
CA LYS A 252 24.17 11.21 15.17
C LYS A 252 23.07 10.50 15.95
N LEU A 253 22.99 10.79 17.24
CA LEU A 253 21.95 10.25 18.12
C LEU A 253 20.60 10.91 17.85
N GLN A 254 20.57 12.24 17.68
CA GLN A 254 19.37 12.97 17.28
C GLN A 254 18.83 12.45 15.95
N GLU A 255 19.69 12.31 14.94
CA GLU A 255 19.34 11.74 13.64
C GLU A 255 18.75 10.33 13.78
N ALA A 256 19.42 9.43 14.51
CA ALA A 256 18.96 8.07 14.73
C ALA A 256 17.59 8.01 15.46
N ALA A 257 17.40 8.86 16.47
CA ALA A 257 16.16 8.93 17.23
C ALA A 257 14.99 9.45 16.36
N LEU A 258 15.24 10.47 15.53
CA LEU A 258 14.24 11.00 14.58
C LEU A 258 13.81 9.95 13.56
N TRP A 259 14.74 9.17 12.99
CA TRP A 259 14.38 8.06 12.10
C TRP A 259 13.58 6.98 12.83
N GLY A 260 13.94 6.67 14.08
CA GLY A 260 13.20 5.72 14.92
C GLY A 260 11.77 6.17 15.20
N LEU A 261 11.58 7.44 15.57
CA LEU A 261 10.27 8.05 15.78
C LEU A 261 9.42 8.04 14.51
N ALA A 262 10.02 8.37 13.36
CA ALA A 262 9.34 8.32 12.07
C ALA A 262 8.78 6.91 11.79
N SER A 263 9.60 5.88 12.04
CA SER A 263 9.22 4.49 11.83
C SER A 263 8.05 4.06 12.71
N ILE A 264 8.07 4.34 14.02
CA ILE A 264 6.99 3.92 14.93
C ILE A 264 5.72 4.79 14.84
N ALA A 265 5.85 6.05 14.40
CA ALA A 265 4.70 6.94 14.20
C ALA A 265 3.93 6.65 12.92
N LYS A 266 4.57 6.04 11.92
CA LYS A 266 3.96 5.73 10.62
C LYS A 266 2.69 4.89 10.78
N ASP A 267 1.58 5.45 10.27
CA ASP A 267 0.25 4.85 10.31
C ASP A 267 -0.23 4.51 11.74
N ASN A 268 0.25 5.23 12.76
CA ASN A 268 -0.12 5.01 14.17
C ASN A 268 -0.64 6.29 14.83
N ALA A 269 -1.96 6.46 14.81
CA ALA A 269 -2.64 7.64 15.36
C ALA A 269 -2.38 7.84 16.87
N ASN A 270 -2.22 6.77 17.64
CA ASN A 270 -1.97 6.86 19.09
C ASN A 270 -0.58 7.44 19.39
N VAL A 271 0.44 6.98 18.65
CA VAL A 271 1.80 7.52 18.76
C VAL A 271 1.83 8.96 18.26
N ALA A 272 1.18 9.27 17.14
CA ALA A 272 1.09 10.63 16.63
C ALA A 272 0.43 11.59 17.64
N ALA A 273 -0.68 11.19 18.27
CA ALA A 273 -1.35 11.97 19.31
C ALA A 273 -0.46 12.19 20.54
N ALA A 274 0.43 11.25 20.89
CA ALA A 274 1.42 11.45 21.94
C ALA A 274 2.51 12.45 21.53
N LEU A 275 2.98 12.41 20.28
CA LEU A 275 4.05 13.26 19.76
C LEU A 275 3.60 14.70 19.41
N THR A 276 2.30 14.92 19.24
CA THR A 276 1.73 16.26 19.00
C THR A 276 1.42 17.01 20.30
N ARG A 277 1.15 16.30 21.42
CA ARG A 277 0.83 16.92 22.71
C ARG A 277 2.03 17.66 23.29
N SER A 278 1.81 18.91 23.74
CA SER A 278 2.74 19.65 24.59
C SER A 278 2.62 19.14 26.03
N SER A 279 3.73 19.02 26.76
CA SER A 279 3.65 18.79 28.21
C SER A 279 3.12 20.04 28.93
N VAL A 280 2.59 19.86 30.14
CA VAL A 280 1.98 20.93 30.95
C VAL A 280 3.00 22.03 31.32
N ASP A 281 4.31 21.79 31.15
CA ASP A 281 5.42 22.64 31.61
C ASP A 281 6.09 23.51 30.51
N ARG A 282 5.36 23.96 29.48
CA ARG A 282 5.89 24.80 28.37
C ARG A 282 7.03 24.16 27.55
N VAL A 283 7.24 22.84 27.63
CA VAL A 283 8.20 22.12 26.78
C VAL A 283 7.60 21.94 25.39
N PRO A 284 8.31 22.27 24.30
CA PRO A 284 7.80 22.06 22.94
C PRO A 284 7.46 20.59 22.73
N SER A 285 6.37 20.32 22.01
CA SER A 285 6.01 18.94 21.65
C SER A 285 7.12 18.29 20.80
N PRO A 286 7.25 16.96 20.81
CA PRO A 286 8.22 16.26 19.95
C PRO A 286 8.10 16.62 18.47
N LEU A 287 6.86 16.86 17.98
CA LEU A 287 6.64 17.39 16.64
C LEU A 287 7.25 18.78 16.44
N ALA A 288 7.08 19.70 17.40
CA ALA A 288 7.67 21.03 17.34
C ALA A 288 9.21 21.00 17.40
N VAL A 289 9.79 20.07 18.17
CA VAL A 289 11.24 19.84 18.19
C VAL A 289 11.73 19.33 16.83
N ALA A 290 11.05 18.33 16.25
CA ALA A 290 11.37 17.83 14.91
C ALA A 290 11.29 18.96 13.86
N LEU A 291 10.23 19.77 13.88
CA LEU A 291 10.08 20.92 12.97
C LEU A 291 11.21 21.94 13.14
N THR A 292 11.70 22.17 14.36
CA THR A 292 12.86 23.03 14.61
C THR A 292 14.14 22.44 14.01
N LEU A 293 14.34 21.12 14.15
CA LEU A 293 15.50 20.40 13.63
C LEU A 293 15.54 20.33 12.09
N THR A 294 14.44 20.62 11.39
CA THR A 294 14.45 20.80 9.93
C THR A 294 15.35 21.97 9.47
N LYS A 295 15.71 22.87 10.39
CA LYS A 295 16.64 23.99 10.17
C LYS A 295 18.09 23.66 10.55
N SER A 296 18.40 22.41 10.86
CA SER A 296 19.77 21.96 11.17
C SER A 296 20.75 22.22 10.02
N ARG A 297 22.03 22.36 10.34
CA ARG A 297 23.13 22.46 9.36
C ARG A 297 23.44 21.14 8.66
N SER A 298 23.03 20.02 9.25
CA SER A 298 23.26 18.69 8.70
C SER A 298 22.08 18.25 7.85
N THR A 299 22.28 18.03 6.56
CA THR A 299 21.24 17.52 5.64
C THR A 299 20.63 16.21 6.13
N ASP A 300 21.41 15.30 6.71
CA ASP A 300 20.89 14.04 7.25
C ASP A 300 19.92 14.27 8.42
N THR A 301 20.24 15.21 9.32
CA THR A 301 19.33 15.59 10.41
C THR A 301 18.08 16.28 9.88
N GLN A 302 18.21 17.13 8.85
CA GLN A 302 17.06 17.76 8.20
C GLN A 302 16.12 16.71 7.60
N LEU A 303 16.64 15.73 6.87
CA LEU A 303 15.85 14.66 6.27
C LEU A 303 15.19 13.77 7.33
N ALA A 304 15.91 13.39 8.39
CA ALA A 304 15.36 12.63 9.50
C ALA A 304 14.22 13.38 10.20
N ALA A 305 14.42 14.68 10.45
CA ALA A 305 13.43 15.56 11.06
C ALA A 305 12.19 15.71 10.16
N CYS A 306 12.38 15.90 8.86
CA CYS A 306 11.30 15.97 7.88
C CYS A 306 10.50 14.66 7.81
N LEU A 307 11.16 13.48 7.76
CA LEU A 307 10.42 12.21 7.75
C LEU A 307 9.65 11.98 9.06
N CYS A 308 10.26 12.32 10.21
CA CYS A 308 9.61 12.22 11.52
C CYS A 308 8.34 13.07 11.57
N ALA A 309 8.45 14.36 11.22
CA ALA A 309 7.30 15.27 11.17
C ALA A 309 6.25 14.81 10.15
N THR A 310 6.66 14.37 8.96
CA THR A 310 5.75 13.78 7.95
C THR A 310 4.98 12.60 8.55
N SER A 311 5.65 11.66 9.20
CA SER A 311 5.01 10.45 9.75
C SER A 311 4.00 10.78 10.84
N ILE A 312 4.31 11.76 11.72
CA ILE A 312 3.40 12.25 12.77
C ILE A 312 2.17 12.92 12.14
N ILE A 313 2.37 13.87 11.23
CA ILE A 313 1.27 14.60 10.57
C ILE A 313 0.35 13.63 9.83
N ARG A 314 0.93 12.70 9.04
CA ARG A 314 0.18 11.71 8.28
C ARG A 314 -0.65 10.80 9.16
N ALA A 315 -0.07 10.30 10.24
CA ALA A 315 -0.79 9.45 11.18
C ALA A 315 -1.89 10.20 11.93
N ALA A 316 -1.68 11.48 12.28
CA ALA A 316 -2.72 12.32 12.87
C ALA A 316 -3.90 12.56 11.91
N LEU A 317 -3.64 12.71 10.61
CA LEU A 317 -4.69 12.92 9.60
C LEU A 317 -5.57 11.69 9.35
N THR A 318 -5.15 10.48 9.76
CA THR A 318 -5.97 9.27 9.61
C THR A 318 -7.30 9.33 10.39
N THR A 319 -7.36 10.14 11.45
CA THR A 319 -8.59 10.36 12.24
C THR A 319 -9.45 11.51 11.71
N HIS A 320 -9.01 12.21 10.65
CA HIS A 320 -9.68 13.36 10.08
C HIS A 320 -10.25 13.07 8.69
N PRO A 321 -11.27 13.83 8.22
CA PRO A 321 -11.77 13.70 6.85
C PRO A 321 -10.65 13.97 5.83
N THR A 322 -10.56 13.12 4.80
CA THR A 322 -9.45 13.10 3.81
C THR A 322 -9.25 14.39 3.01
N ASN A 323 -10.26 15.27 2.98
CA ASN A 323 -10.24 16.50 2.18
C ASN A 323 -9.91 17.76 3.00
N THR A 324 -9.69 17.62 4.31
CA THR A 324 -9.44 18.75 5.22
C THR A 324 -8.15 18.55 5.98
N ILE A 325 -7.41 19.64 6.19
CA ILE A 325 -6.18 19.64 6.98
C ILE A 325 -6.34 20.71 8.08
N PRO A 326 -6.07 20.39 9.35
CA PRO A 326 -5.98 21.42 10.39
C PRO A 326 -4.94 22.49 10.02
N PRO A 327 -5.21 23.80 10.26
CA PRO A 327 -4.29 24.88 9.86
C PRO A 327 -2.86 24.73 10.40
N ALA A 328 -2.72 24.20 11.61
CA ALA A 328 -1.41 23.94 12.22
C ALA A 328 -0.63 22.84 11.46
N ASP A 329 -1.33 21.80 11.01
CA ASP A 329 -0.73 20.69 10.27
C ASP A 329 -0.37 21.12 8.83
N ASP A 330 -1.19 21.96 8.19
CA ASP A 330 -0.85 22.53 6.86
C ASP A 330 0.39 23.43 6.95
N THR A 331 0.50 24.25 8.00
CA THR A 331 1.69 25.08 8.24
C THR A 331 2.96 24.23 8.44
N SER A 332 2.83 23.14 9.19
CA SER A 332 3.91 22.17 9.43
C SER A 332 4.29 21.45 8.13
N ALA A 333 3.31 21.01 7.33
CA ALA A 333 3.51 20.39 6.04
C ALA A 333 4.23 21.34 5.05
N ARG A 334 3.82 22.62 4.98
CA ARG A 334 4.49 23.64 4.15
C ARG A 334 5.94 23.87 4.57
N THR A 335 6.24 23.81 5.87
CA THR A 335 7.62 23.90 6.39
C THR A 335 8.47 22.75 5.85
N ILE A 336 7.94 21.52 5.90
CA ILE A 336 8.60 20.33 5.35
C ILE A 336 8.82 20.49 3.84
N MET A 337 7.77 20.87 3.09
CA MET A 337 7.83 21.09 1.64
C MET A 337 8.94 22.07 1.24
N ASN A 338 9.11 23.17 1.98
CA ASN A 338 10.15 24.15 1.71
C ASN A 338 11.57 23.56 1.86
N VAL A 339 11.78 22.75 2.90
CA VAL A 339 13.09 22.14 3.17
C VAL A 339 13.41 21.07 2.13
N VAL A 340 12.46 20.17 1.82
CA VAL A 340 12.69 19.12 0.83
C VAL A 340 12.85 19.71 -0.58
N ASN A 341 12.10 20.76 -0.96
CA ASN A 341 12.28 21.43 -2.25
C ASN A 341 13.66 22.03 -2.43
N ARG A 342 14.22 22.64 -1.37
CA ARG A 342 15.58 23.16 -1.37
C ARG A 342 16.60 22.04 -1.59
N ILE A 343 16.45 20.90 -0.90
CA ILE A 343 17.35 19.75 -1.04
C ILE A 343 17.22 19.15 -2.45
N ILE A 344 16.01 18.91 -2.95
CA ILE A 344 15.73 18.36 -4.30
C ILE A 344 16.40 19.19 -5.39
N SER A 345 16.33 20.52 -5.28
CA SER A 345 16.85 21.47 -6.27
C SER A 345 18.37 21.71 -6.16
N SER A 346 19.02 21.24 -5.09
CA SER A 346 20.42 21.53 -4.86
C SER A 346 21.32 20.59 -5.66
N LEU A 347 22.20 21.15 -6.48
CA LEU A 347 23.21 20.39 -7.24
C LEU A 347 24.42 19.99 -6.38
N THR A 348 24.59 20.59 -5.21
CA THR A 348 25.69 20.27 -4.28
C THR A 348 25.35 19.17 -3.30
N GLU A 349 24.06 18.86 -3.12
CA GLU A 349 23.61 17.80 -2.22
C GLU A 349 23.81 16.43 -2.87
N PRO A 350 24.21 15.40 -2.09
CA PRO A 350 24.32 14.04 -2.61
C PRO A 350 23.01 13.55 -3.24
N LEU A 351 23.11 12.80 -4.35
CA LEU A 351 21.94 12.24 -5.05
C LEU A 351 21.05 11.39 -4.13
N THR A 352 21.67 10.67 -3.17
CA THR A 352 20.96 9.89 -2.15
C THR A 352 20.11 10.77 -1.22
N SER A 353 20.61 11.95 -0.87
CA SER A 353 19.88 12.92 -0.02
C SER A 353 18.72 13.54 -0.79
N ARG A 354 18.93 13.87 -2.07
CA ARG A 354 17.89 14.34 -2.99
C ARG A 354 16.80 13.28 -3.19
N THR A 355 17.20 12.01 -3.34
CA THR A 355 16.28 10.87 -3.45
C THR A 355 15.39 10.74 -2.21
N LYS A 356 15.98 10.76 -1.01
CA LYS A 356 15.23 10.76 0.26
C LYS A 356 14.26 11.94 0.34
N ALA A 357 14.67 13.13 -0.08
CA ALA A 357 13.81 14.31 -0.10
C ALA A 357 12.58 14.12 -1.02
N CYS A 358 12.76 13.53 -2.20
CA CYS A 358 11.64 13.17 -3.08
C CYS A 358 10.67 12.18 -2.43
N PHE A 359 11.18 11.14 -1.77
CA PHE A 359 10.33 10.16 -1.07
C PHE A 359 9.63 10.73 0.16
N ILE A 360 10.27 11.63 0.92
CA ILE A 360 9.63 12.33 2.03
C ILE A 360 8.47 13.20 1.52
N LEU A 361 8.66 13.91 0.39
CA LEU A 361 7.59 14.65 -0.25
C LEU A 361 6.46 13.72 -0.71
N TYR A 362 6.78 12.58 -1.33
CA TYR A 362 5.81 11.55 -1.68
C TYR A 362 5.01 11.07 -0.45
N TYR A 363 5.68 10.69 0.64
CA TYR A 363 5.04 10.21 1.87
C TYR A 363 4.15 11.28 2.52
N LEU A 364 4.50 12.57 2.37
CA LEU A 364 3.69 13.66 2.85
C LEU A 364 2.38 13.80 2.05
N VAL A 365 2.42 13.67 0.73
CA VAL A 365 1.26 13.97 -0.13
C VAL A 365 0.44 12.74 -0.53
N THR A 366 0.99 11.53 -0.47
CA THR A 366 0.34 10.31 -0.98
C THR A 366 -1.09 10.17 -0.48
N ASP A 367 -2.02 9.84 -1.36
CA ASP A 367 -3.43 9.60 -1.00
C ASP A 367 -4.15 10.73 -0.25
N HIS A 368 -3.66 11.99 -0.32
CA HIS A 368 -4.27 13.13 0.37
C HIS A 368 -4.40 14.37 -0.55
N PRO A 369 -5.62 14.67 -1.07
CA PRO A 369 -5.81 15.69 -2.10
C PRO A 369 -5.39 17.10 -1.67
N ALA A 370 -5.70 17.51 -0.44
CA ALA A 370 -5.33 18.83 0.05
C ALA A 370 -3.80 19.02 0.20
N LEU A 371 -3.05 17.98 0.63
CA LEU A 371 -1.59 18.04 0.71
C LEU A 371 -0.96 18.03 -0.69
N SER A 372 -1.52 17.28 -1.65
CA SER A 372 -1.11 17.35 -3.05
C SER A 372 -1.28 18.76 -3.63
N PHE A 373 -2.40 19.43 -3.33
CA PHE A 373 -2.62 20.81 -3.72
C PHE A 373 -1.63 21.78 -3.04
N SER A 374 -1.42 21.66 -1.73
CA SER A 374 -0.41 22.47 -1.02
C SER A 374 0.99 22.27 -1.63
N ALA A 375 1.37 21.05 -2.02
CA ALA A 375 2.65 20.82 -2.69
C ALA A 375 2.74 21.49 -4.08
N PHE A 376 1.65 21.48 -4.85
CA PHE A 376 1.57 22.19 -6.12
C PHE A 376 1.71 23.71 -5.95
N ASP A 377 0.96 24.30 -5.02
CA ASP A 377 1.02 25.73 -4.66
C ASP A 377 2.42 26.16 -4.17
N ARG A 378 3.13 25.28 -3.46
CA ARG A 378 4.52 25.50 -3.04
C ARG A 378 5.55 25.33 -4.16
N GLY A 379 5.12 25.05 -5.39
CA GLY A 379 5.99 24.88 -6.56
C GLY A 379 6.85 23.62 -6.52
N CYS A 380 6.48 22.60 -5.72
CA CYS A 380 7.26 21.36 -5.60
C CYS A 380 7.34 20.66 -6.97
N LEU A 381 6.24 20.66 -7.71
CA LEU A 381 6.13 19.98 -9.00
C LEU A 381 7.09 20.57 -10.04
N GLY A 382 7.28 21.88 -10.07
CA GLY A 382 8.26 22.53 -10.96
C GLY A 382 9.71 22.15 -10.62
N LYS A 383 10.04 21.96 -9.34
CA LYS A 383 11.37 21.48 -8.92
C LYS A 383 11.60 20.03 -9.33
N LEU A 384 10.60 19.17 -9.15
CA LEU A 384 10.66 17.78 -9.60
C LEU A 384 10.80 17.70 -11.13
N ALA A 385 10.09 18.55 -11.87
CA ALA A 385 10.17 18.60 -13.31
C ALA A 385 11.57 18.97 -13.81
N ALA A 386 12.20 19.98 -13.20
CA ALA A 386 13.58 20.35 -13.53
C ALA A 386 14.54 19.18 -13.33
N VAL A 387 14.44 18.47 -12.20
CA VAL A 387 15.25 17.26 -11.96
C VAL A 387 14.99 16.20 -13.03
N LEU A 388 13.74 15.92 -13.39
CA LEU A 388 13.44 14.91 -14.40
C LEU A 388 13.97 15.28 -15.79
N HIS A 389 13.93 16.55 -16.18
CA HIS A 389 14.52 17.02 -17.43
C HIS A 389 16.04 16.88 -17.43
N ASP A 390 16.71 17.22 -16.32
CA ASP A 390 18.17 17.07 -16.18
C ASP A 390 18.62 15.61 -16.25
N LEU A 391 17.80 14.68 -15.74
CA LEU A 391 18.11 13.26 -15.71
C LEU A 391 17.64 12.49 -16.95
N SER A 392 16.76 13.05 -17.78
CA SER A 392 16.18 12.31 -18.90
C SER A 392 17.02 12.44 -20.16
N PRO A 393 17.13 11.38 -20.98
CA PRO A 393 17.78 11.49 -22.28
C PRO A 393 17.02 12.48 -23.17
N SER A 394 17.77 13.24 -23.98
CA SER A 394 17.20 14.30 -24.81
C SER A 394 16.27 13.80 -25.94
N THR A 395 16.23 12.48 -26.20
CA THR A 395 15.33 11.89 -27.19
C THR A 395 14.58 10.66 -26.65
N PRO A 396 13.28 10.45 -27.00
CA PRO A 396 12.44 9.36 -26.46
C PRO A 396 12.86 7.93 -26.87
N ARG A 397 13.81 7.80 -27.81
CA ARG A 397 14.34 6.54 -28.34
C ARG A 397 15.85 6.38 -28.10
N ALA A 398 16.47 7.26 -27.32
CA ALA A 398 17.86 7.06 -26.94
C ALA A 398 17.99 5.77 -26.14
N GLU A 399 18.95 4.93 -26.53
CA GLU A 399 19.37 3.81 -25.71
C GLU A 399 19.86 4.37 -24.36
N TRP A 400 19.33 3.83 -23.26
CA TRP A 400 19.79 4.20 -21.93
C TRP A 400 21.28 3.91 -21.82
N GLU A 401 22.06 4.84 -21.27
CA GLU A 401 23.47 4.58 -21.01
C GLU A 401 23.60 3.32 -20.14
N GLU A 402 24.29 2.29 -20.66
CA GLU A 402 24.47 1.00 -19.98
C GLU A 402 25.10 1.18 -18.57
N ASP A 403 25.85 2.26 -18.36
CA ASP A 403 26.61 2.55 -17.14
C ASP A 403 25.97 3.56 -16.17
N GLU A 404 24.69 3.96 -16.36
CA GLU A 404 24.05 4.91 -15.41
C GLU A 404 24.10 4.42 -13.93
N SER A 405 24.46 5.31 -12.99
CA SER A 405 24.54 4.93 -11.58
C SER A 405 23.17 4.69 -10.92
N ASP A 406 23.09 3.73 -9.99
CA ASP A 406 21.88 3.45 -9.19
C ASP A 406 21.35 4.69 -8.44
N SER A 407 22.24 5.62 -8.07
CA SER A 407 21.85 6.86 -7.39
C SER A 407 21.11 7.83 -8.29
N VAL A 408 21.44 7.86 -9.60
CA VAL A 408 20.71 8.63 -10.61
C VAL A 408 19.33 8.00 -10.85
N ALA A 409 19.29 6.68 -11.03
CA ALA A 409 18.03 5.96 -11.18
C ALA A 409 17.11 6.11 -9.96
N GLY A 410 17.65 6.02 -8.75
CA GLY A 410 16.91 6.22 -7.50
C GLY A 410 16.34 7.64 -7.37
N LEU A 411 17.09 8.66 -7.79
CA LEU A 411 16.59 10.04 -7.83
C LEU A 411 15.45 10.19 -8.85
N ARG A 412 15.60 9.59 -10.04
CA ARG A 412 14.56 9.58 -11.08
C ARG A 412 13.30 8.89 -10.60
N GLU A 413 13.43 7.73 -9.97
CA GLU A 413 12.32 7.01 -9.35
C GLU A 413 11.62 7.86 -8.29
N GLY A 414 12.37 8.42 -7.34
CA GLY A 414 11.80 9.24 -6.28
C GLY A 414 11.06 10.46 -6.84
N ALA A 415 11.62 11.11 -7.85
CA ALA A 415 11.00 12.27 -8.48
C ALA A 415 9.71 11.91 -9.23
N LEU A 416 9.71 10.85 -10.05
CA LEU A 416 8.51 10.35 -10.73
C LEU A 416 7.43 9.92 -9.72
N THR A 417 7.81 9.25 -8.64
CA THR A 417 6.87 8.79 -7.61
C THR A 417 6.18 9.98 -6.93
N ALA A 418 6.93 11.04 -6.61
CA ALA A 418 6.37 12.27 -6.05
C ALA A 418 5.45 12.99 -7.06
N VAL A 419 5.83 13.07 -8.35
CA VAL A 419 4.98 13.64 -9.42
C VAL A 419 3.65 12.91 -9.51
N ALA A 420 3.69 11.57 -9.54
CA ALA A 420 2.49 10.74 -9.62
C ALA A 420 1.52 10.99 -8.44
N ALA A 421 2.05 11.10 -7.22
CA ALA A 421 1.24 11.34 -6.02
C ALA A 421 0.64 12.76 -5.97
N ILE A 422 1.38 13.78 -6.42
CA ILE A 422 0.88 15.17 -6.49
C ILE A 422 -0.24 15.27 -7.55
N ALA A 423 -0.09 14.61 -8.70
CA ALA A 423 -1.05 14.67 -9.80
C ALA A 423 -2.30 13.75 -9.63
N LEU A 424 -2.35 12.95 -8.55
CA LEU A 424 -3.33 11.86 -8.44
C LEU A 424 -4.79 12.33 -8.38
N PHE A 425 -5.07 13.52 -7.85
CA PHE A 425 -6.44 13.95 -7.51
C PHE A 425 -6.99 15.11 -8.35
N ASP A 426 -6.16 16.00 -8.85
CA ASP A 426 -6.60 17.27 -9.44
C ASP A 426 -6.30 17.36 -10.96
N ASN A 427 -7.32 17.72 -11.74
CA ASN A 427 -7.20 17.83 -13.21
C ASN A 427 -6.31 18.99 -13.66
N THR A 428 -6.28 20.09 -12.92
CA THR A 428 -5.41 21.25 -13.22
C THR A 428 -3.95 20.85 -13.02
N ILE A 429 -3.64 20.14 -11.93
CA ILE A 429 -2.29 19.62 -11.68
C ILE A 429 -1.88 18.66 -12.80
N ARG A 430 -2.76 17.74 -13.22
CA ARG A 430 -2.47 16.80 -14.33
C ARG A 430 -2.15 17.54 -15.64
N ARG A 431 -2.91 18.58 -15.98
CA ARG A 431 -2.62 19.42 -17.15
C ARG A 431 -1.30 20.16 -17.01
N SER A 432 -0.97 20.66 -15.81
CA SER A 432 0.32 21.30 -15.58
C SER A 432 1.50 20.34 -15.77
N VAL A 433 1.37 19.07 -15.34
CA VAL A 433 2.36 18.02 -15.61
C VAL A 433 2.57 17.81 -17.11
N THR A 434 1.51 17.80 -17.91
CA THR A 434 1.59 17.51 -19.34
C THR A 434 1.98 18.72 -20.19
N ASP A 435 1.35 19.86 -19.95
CA ASP A 435 1.35 21.01 -20.85
C ASP A 435 2.43 22.03 -20.43
N ASP A 436 2.43 22.44 -19.16
CA ASP A 436 3.36 23.45 -18.64
C ASP A 436 4.77 22.87 -18.43
N MET A 437 4.84 21.70 -17.79
CA MET A 437 6.09 21.08 -17.37
C MET A 437 6.64 20.09 -18.39
N ARG A 438 5.86 19.73 -19.41
CA ARG A 438 6.26 18.86 -20.53
C ARG A 438 6.87 17.53 -20.10
N LEU A 439 6.30 16.89 -19.08
CA LEU A 439 6.87 15.66 -18.50
C LEU A 439 6.54 14.38 -19.29
N LEU A 440 5.77 14.46 -20.39
CA LEU A 440 5.39 13.30 -21.18
C LEU A 440 6.60 12.52 -21.71
N ALA A 441 7.62 13.21 -22.25
CA ALA A 441 8.81 12.56 -22.80
C ALA A 441 9.71 11.91 -21.70
N PRO A 442 10.03 12.60 -20.58
CA PRO A 442 10.68 11.97 -19.43
C PRO A 442 9.97 10.71 -18.92
N ILE A 443 8.63 10.77 -18.79
CA ILE A 443 7.83 9.62 -18.34
C ILE A 443 7.91 8.49 -19.37
N HIS A 444 7.81 8.81 -20.66
CA HIS A 444 7.84 7.81 -21.73
C HIS A 444 9.18 7.06 -21.76
N ALA A 445 10.30 7.78 -21.66
CA ALA A 445 11.62 7.14 -21.59
C ALA A 445 11.68 6.19 -20.39
N ALA A 446 11.23 6.64 -19.21
CA ALA A 446 11.32 5.90 -17.95
C ALA A 446 10.53 4.57 -17.95
N LEU A 447 9.51 4.41 -18.81
CA LEU A 447 8.78 3.16 -19.00
C LEU A 447 9.67 2.02 -19.53
N SER A 448 10.74 2.34 -20.26
CA SER A 448 11.66 1.35 -20.83
C SER A 448 12.98 1.24 -20.02
N HIS A 449 13.03 1.80 -18.82
CA HIS A 449 14.23 1.80 -17.98
C HIS A 449 14.58 0.41 -17.45
N ARG A 450 15.87 0.10 -17.21
CA ARG A 450 16.31 -1.20 -16.66
C ARG A 450 15.87 -1.45 -15.21
N HIS A 451 15.89 -0.42 -14.37
CA HIS A 451 15.45 -0.52 -12.98
C HIS A 451 13.93 -0.57 -12.83
N VAL A 452 13.48 -1.56 -12.06
CA VAL A 452 12.06 -1.82 -11.76
C VAL A 452 11.38 -0.60 -11.13
N GLY A 453 12.03 0.06 -10.17
CA GLY A 453 11.46 1.23 -9.48
C GLY A 453 11.16 2.41 -10.41
N VAL A 454 12.04 2.67 -11.38
CA VAL A 454 11.83 3.72 -12.39
C VAL A 454 10.62 3.39 -13.28
N ARG A 455 10.51 2.14 -13.77
CA ARG A 455 9.35 1.70 -14.56
C ARG A 455 8.06 1.77 -13.76
N TYR A 456 8.09 1.34 -12.50
CA TYR A 456 6.97 1.41 -11.57
C TYR A 456 6.49 2.86 -11.41
N ALA A 457 7.40 3.79 -11.09
CA ALA A 457 7.08 5.20 -10.91
C ALA A 457 6.54 5.84 -12.18
N ALA A 458 7.09 5.51 -13.34
CA ALA A 458 6.59 5.96 -14.64
C ALA A 458 5.16 5.45 -14.92
N CYS A 459 4.87 4.18 -14.63
CA CYS A 459 3.51 3.63 -14.73
C CYS A 459 2.54 4.36 -13.78
N GLN A 460 2.97 4.72 -12.58
CA GLN A 460 2.16 5.50 -11.64
C GLN A 460 1.86 6.91 -12.16
N CYS A 461 2.80 7.57 -12.85
CA CYS A 461 2.53 8.83 -13.55
C CYS A 461 1.45 8.64 -14.62
N VAL A 462 1.57 7.62 -15.48
CA VAL A 462 0.57 7.35 -16.53
C VAL A 462 -0.80 7.04 -15.91
N ARG A 463 -0.83 6.28 -14.80
CA ARG A 463 -2.06 6.03 -14.02
C ARG A 463 -2.67 7.34 -13.52
N ALA A 464 -1.88 8.25 -12.95
CA ALA A 464 -2.39 9.52 -12.44
C ALA A 464 -2.94 10.41 -13.57
N LEU A 465 -2.22 10.52 -14.68
CA LEU A 465 -2.59 11.33 -15.85
C LEU A 465 -3.82 10.80 -16.57
N SER A 466 -3.94 9.48 -16.73
CA SER A 466 -5.07 8.81 -17.41
C SER A 466 -6.43 8.99 -16.72
N ARG A 467 -6.47 9.54 -15.50
CA ARG A 467 -7.73 9.86 -14.80
C ARG A 467 -8.41 11.12 -15.33
N ALA A 468 -7.68 11.97 -16.06
CA ALA A 468 -8.25 13.16 -16.68
C ALA A 468 -8.66 12.83 -18.13
N VAL A 469 -9.96 12.88 -18.44
CA VAL A 469 -10.49 12.56 -19.78
C VAL A 469 -9.80 13.37 -20.89
N ALA A 470 -9.57 14.67 -20.67
CA ALA A 470 -8.89 15.53 -21.64
C ALA A 470 -7.45 15.03 -21.92
N VAL A 471 -6.66 14.84 -20.86
CA VAL A 471 -5.27 14.35 -20.95
C VAL A 471 -5.20 12.96 -21.58
N LEU A 472 -6.14 12.08 -21.22
CA LEU A 472 -6.21 10.73 -21.76
C LEU A 472 -6.46 10.72 -23.27
N ARG A 473 -7.39 11.54 -23.75
CA ARG A 473 -7.81 11.54 -25.16
C ARG A 473 -6.80 12.14 -26.12
N THR A 474 -5.96 13.06 -25.64
CA THR A 474 -4.96 13.76 -26.45
C THR A 474 -3.55 13.38 -26.02
N ASN A 475 -3.08 13.92 -24.88
CA ASN A 475 -1.68 13.82 -24.47
C ASN A 475 -1.18 12.37 -24.32
N ILE A 476 -1.97 11.47 -23.72
CA ILE A 476 -1.57 10.06 -23.53
C ILE A 476 -1.52 9.28 -24.85
N VAL A 477 -2.43 9.60 -25.78
CA VAL A 477 -2.46 8.99 -27.12
C VAL A 477 -1.30 9.52 -27.96
N ASP A 478 -1.21 10.84 -28.09
CA ASP A 478 -0.28 11.52 -29.00
C ASP A 478 1.18 11.34 -28.59
N SER A 479 1.46 11.24 -27.29
CA SER A 479 2.81 10.98 -26.78
C SER A 479 3.26 9.52 -26.89
N GLY A 480 2.36 8.60 -27.22
CA GLY A 480 2.65 7.15 -27.21
C GLY A 480 2.71 6.52 -25.81
N LEU A 481 2.48 7.29 -24.73
CA LEU A 481 2.52 6.79 -23.35
C LEU A 481 1.55 5.63 -23.11
N GLY A 482 0.34 5.72 -23.68
CA GLY A 482 -0.65 4.64 -23.57
C GLY A 482 -0.08 3.33 -24.10
N MET A 483 0.39 3.34 -25.35
CA MET A 483 0.98 2.16 -25.98
C MET A 483 2.20 1.63 -25.23
N ALA A 484 3.09 2.50 -24.74
CA ALA A 484 4.27 2.09 -23.97
C ALA A 484 3.89 1.35 -22.67
N VAL A 485 2.92 1.87 -21.91
CA VAL A 485 2.39 1.18 -20.72
C VAL A 485 1.71 -0.15 -21.08
N PHE A 486 1.00 -0.20 -22.21
CA PHE A 486 0.37 -1.43 -22.66
C PHE A 486 1.40 -2.52 -23.00
N GLN A 487 2.54 -2.16 -23.60
CA GLN A 487 3.61 -3.11 -23.84
C GLN A 487 4.18 -3.69 -22.54
N ILE A 488 4.36 -2.88 -21.50
CA ILE A 488 4.76 -3.37 -20.17
C ILE A 488 3.73 -4.36 -19.62
N PHE A 489 2.44 -3.98 -19.65
CA PHE A 489 1.35 -4.85 -19.20
C PHE A 489 1.30 -6.20 -19.94
N LYS A 490 1.59 -6.17 -21.25
CA LYS A 490 1.56 -7.35 -22.12
C LYS A 490 2.74 -8.30 -21.87
N LYS A 491 3.84 -7.85 -21.28
CA LYS A 491 4.97 -8.73 -20.92
C LYS A 491 4.49 -9.83 -19.98
N GLU A 492 4.47 -11.07 -20.47
CA GLU A 492 3.99 -12.20 -19.68
C GLU A 492 5.05 -12.78 -18.76
N THR A 493 6.28 -12.82 -19.27
CA THR A 493 7.47 -13.32 -18.60
C THR A 493 8.42 -12.16 -18.41
N ASP A 494 9.12 -12.15 -17.29
CA ASP A 494 10.24 -11.23 -17.04
C ASP A 494 9.91 -9.75 -16.74
N GLU A 495 8.69 -9.46 -16.25
CA GLU A 495 8.38 -8.15 -15.65
C GLU A 495 8.08 -8.30 -14.15
N ASP A 496 8.40 -7.27 -13.38
CA ASP A 496 8.09 -7.26 -11.94
C ASP A 496 6.57 -7.16 -11.73
N ARG A 497 6.08 -7.89 -10.74
CA ARG A 497 4.66 -8.01 -10.48
C ARG A 497 4.02 -6.68 -10.08
N ARG A 498 4.77 -5.83 -9.38
CA ARG A 498 4.31 -4.50 -8.93
C ARG A 498 4.31 -3.50 -10.08
N VAL A 499 5.25 -3.62 -11.02
CA VAL A 499 5.23 -2.86 -12.30
C VAL A 499 4.02 -3.28 -13.13
N THR A 500 3.77 -4.59 -13.25
CA THR A 500 2.59 -5.13 -13.94
C THR A 500 1.30 -4.60 -13.31
N ALA A 501 1.20 -4.56 -11.98
CA ALA A 501 0.05 -4.00 -11.27
C ALA A 501 -0.13 -2.51 -11.55
N ALA A 502 0.94 -1.72 -11.54
CA ALA A 502 0.90 -0.29 -11.86
C ALA A 502 0.48 -0.04 -13.33
N ALA A 503 1.02 -0.83 -14.26
CA ALA A 503 0.66 -0.77 -15.67
C ALA A 503 -0.81 -1.15 -15.89
N LEU A 504 -1.28 -2.24 -15.26
CA LEU A 504 -2.68 -2.65 -15.30
C LEU A 504 -3.60 -1.55 -14.74
N ALA A 505 -3.24 -0.89 -13.63
CA ALA A 505 -4.02 0.21 -13.10
C ALA A 505 -4.12 1.42 -14.07
N ALA A 506 -3.10 1.66 -14.90
CA ALA A 506 -3.19 2.63 -15.99
C ALA A 506 -4.06 2.12 -17.15
N VAL A 507 -3.89 0.85 -17.56
CA VAL A 507 -4.72 0.20 -18.60
C VAL A 507 -6.20 0.27 -18.23
N CYS A 508 -6.53 -0.03 -16.99
CA CYS A 508 -7.84 0.13 -16.36
C CYS A 508 -8.48 1.50 -16.68
N ASN A 509 -7.75 2.60 -16.53
CA ASN A 509 -8.25 3.94 -16.88
C ASN A 509 -8.34 4.14 -18.40
N ILE A 510 -7.39 3.57 -19.16
CA ILE A 510 -7.29 3.71 -20.61
C ILE A 510 -8.35 2.92 -21.36
N VAL A 511 -8.95 1.87 -20.79
CA VAL A 511 -9.97 1.06 -21.47
C VAL A 511 -11.40 1.60 -21.29
N ASN A 512 -11.56 2.75 -20.64
CA ASN A 512 -12.86 3.42 -20.54
C ASN A 512 -13.42 3.82 -21.92
N GLU A 513 -14.75 3.94 -22.01
CA GLU A 513 -15.52 4.21 -23.25
C GLU A 513 -15.00 5.38 -24.09
N PHE A 514 -14.48 6.41 -23.44
CA PHE A 514 -14.06 7.65 -24.08
C PHE A 514 -12.61 7.61 -24.59
N SER A 515 -11.92 6.48 -24.48
CA SER A 515 -10.52 6.36 -24.88
C SER A 515 -10.35 5.88 -26.33
N PRO A 516 -9.60 6.60 -27.18
CA PRO A 516 -9.26 6.12 -28.53
C PRO A 516 -8.43 4.84 -28.54
N LEU A 517 -7.73 4.52 -27.44
CA LEU A 517 -6.86 3.34 -27.33
C LEU A 517 -7.63 2.05 -27.03
N ARG A 518 -8.89 2.14 -26.58
CA ARG A 518 -9.71 0.97 -26.22
C ARG A 518 -9.82 -0.07 -27.34
N PRO A 519 -10.26 0.25 -28.58
CA PRO A 519 -10.33 -0.73 -29.66
C PRO A 519 -8.94 -1.28 -30.03
N ILE A 520 -7.93 -0.41 -30.06
CA ILE A 520 -6.53 -0.79 -30.36
C ILE A 520 -6.03 -1.85 -29.37
N TYR A 521 -6.33 -1.70 -28.08
CA TYR A 521 -5.92 -2.66 -27.07
C TYR A 521 -6.63 -4.01 -27.23
N LEU A 522 -7.92 -4.00 -27.56
CA LEU A 522 -8.67 -5.22 -27.84
C LEU A 522 -8.04 -5.99 -29.01
N ASP A 523 -7.75 -5.31 -30.11
CA ASP A 523 -7.11 -5.90 -31.30
C ASP A 523 -5.70 -6.45 -31.00
N LEU A 524 -4.97 -5.81 -30.08
CA LEU A 524 -3.62 -6.21 -29.69
C LEU A 524 -3.58 -7.26 -28.56
N GLY A 525 -4.70 -7.90 -28.25
CA GLY A 525 -4.76 -9.03 -27.32
C GLY A 525 -4.84 -8.65 -25.84
N LEU A 526 -5.51 -7.54 -25.50
CA LEU A 526 -5.80 -7.17 -24.12
C LEU A 526 -6.57 -8.27 -23.37
N MET A 527 -7.64 -8.81 -23.98
CA MET A 527 -8.53 -9.77 -23.31
C MET A 527 -7.84 -11.08 -22.91
N PRO A 528 -7.08 -11.77 -23.79
CA PRO A 528 -6.30 -12.94 -23.39
C PRO A 528 -5.38 -12.69 -22.19
N ARG A 529 -4.73 -11.53 -22.16
CA ARG A 529 -3.84 -11.16 -21.05
C ARG A 529 -4.62 -10.93 -19.74
N LEU A 530 -5.77 -10.26 -19.79
CA LEU A 530 -6.63 -10.06 -18.61
C LEU A 530 -7.12 -11.40 -18.06
N VAL A 531 -7.58 -12.33 -18.92
CA VAL A 531 -8.03 -13.66 -18.50
C VAL A 531 -6.91 -14.43 -17.80
N LYS A 532 -5.67 -14.34 -18.30
CA LYS A 532 -4.51 -14.95 -17.61
C LYS A 532 -4.30 -14.38 -16.21
N LEU A 533 -4.44 -13.06 -16.03
CA LEU A 533 -4.30 -12.41 -14.71
C LEU A 533 -5.46 -12.74 -13.76
N LEU A 534 -6.67 -12.98 -14.28
CA LEU A 534 -7.80 -13.47 -13.50
C LEU A 534 -7.57 -14.87 -12.91
N GLY A 535 -6.68 -15.66 -13.52
CA GLY A 535 -6.23 -16.96 -13.01
C GLY A 535 -4.94 -16.88 -12.19
N SER A 536 -4.40 -15.69 -11.93
CA SER A 536 -3.19 -15.55 -11.11
C SER A 536 -3.50 -15.79 -9.63
N GLY A 537 -2.55 -16.36 -8.90
CA GLY A 537 -2.63 -16.50 -7.44
C GLY A 537 -2.53 -15.19 -6.66
N ASP A 538 -2.48 -14.05 -7.35
CA ASP A 538 -2.39 -12.75 -6.73
C ASP A 538 -3.73 -12.01 -6.74
N ALA A 539 -4.29 -11.79 -5.55
CA ALA A 539 -5.59 -11.15 -5.36
C ALA A 539 -5.64 -9.71 -5.94
N THR A 540 -4.55 -8.94 -5.82
CA THR A 540 -4.51 -7.55 -6.31
C THR A 540 -4.56 -7.46 -7.83
N LEU A 541 -3.78 -8.30 -8.53
CA LEU A 541 -3.81 -8.39 -9.99
C LEU A 541 -5.13 -8.95 -10.49
N ARG A 542 -5.67 -9.97 -9.82
CA ARG A 542 -6.98 -10.55 -10.12
C ARG A 542 -8.08 -9.49 -10.05
N LEU A 543 -8.17 -8.74 -8.95
CA LEU A 543 -9.17 -7.68 -8.78
C LEU A 543 -9.00 -6.55 -9.80
N SER A 544 -7.77 -6.12 -10.05
CA SER A 544 -7.48 -5.10 -11.06
C SER A 544 -7.86 -5.55 -12.48
N ALA A 545 -7.66 -6.84 -12.79
CA ALA A 545 -8.06 -7.41 -14.07
C ALA A 545 -9.59 -7.45 -14.23
N LEU A 546 -10.32 -7.80 -13.17
CA LEU A 546 -11.80 -7.71 -13.15
C LEU A 546 -12.26 -6.28 -13.41
N TRP A 547 -11.60 -5.28 -12.83
CA TRP A 547 -11.94 -3.89 -13.04
C TRP A 547 -11.74 -3.44 -14.49
N ALA A 548 -10.68 -3.91 -15.15
CA ALA A 548 -10.49 -3.67 -16.59
C ALA A 548 -11.62 -4.32 -17.41
N VAL A 549 -11.99 -5.57 -17.12
CA VAL A 549 -13.10 -6.26 -17.80
C VAL A 549 -14.43 -5.54 -17.58
N LYS A 550 -14.70 -5.06 -16.36
CA LYS A 550 -15.86 -4.22 -16.05
C LYS A 550 -15.95 -3.01 -16.96
N ASN A 551 -14.86 -2.27 -17.13
CA ASN A 551 -14.82 -1.09 -18.00
C ASN A 551 -14.99 -1.46 -19.49
N LEU A 552 -14.50 -2.63 -19.89
CA LEU A 552 -14.67 -3.17 -21.25
C LEU A 552 -16.11 -3.63 -21.54
N LEU A 553 -16.92 -3.90 -20.52
CA LEU A 553 -18.34 -4.25 -20.67
C LEU A 553 -19.26 -3.04 -20.51
N GLY A 554 -18.84 -2.02 -19.76
CA GLY A 554 -19.64 -0.82 -19.54
C GLY A 554 -19.70 0.06 -20.79
N LYS A 555 -20.92 0.53 -21.12
CA LYS A 555 -21.20 1.54 -22.15
C LYS A 555 -20.46 1.29 -23.46
N THR A 556 -20.68 0.10 -24.03
CA THR A 556 -20.03 -0.33 -25.27
C THR A 556 -21.00 -1.04 -26.20
N SER A 557 -20.55 -1.33 -27.42
CA SER A 557 -21.37 -1.99 -28.42
C SER A 557 -21.67 -3.44 -28.02
N GLY A 558 -22.79 -3.97 -28.49
CA GLY A 558 -23.12 -5.39 -28.27
C GLY A 558 -22.08 -6.35 -28.88
N GLU A 559 -21.38 -5.92 -29.93
CA GLU A 559 -20.27 -6.67 -30.53
C GLU A 559 -19.07 -6.76 -29.57
N THR A 560 -18.60 -5.64 -29.04
CA THR A 560 -17.52 -5.64 -28.04
C THR A 560 -17.89 -6.46 -26.80
N LYS A 561 -19.15 -6.39 -26.34
CA LYS A 561 -19.63 -7.25 -25.23
C LYS A 561 -19.49 -8.74 -25.58
N ARG A 562 -19.85 -9.15 -26.81
CA ARG A 562 -19.70 -10.54 -27.26
C ARG A 562 -18.24 -10.95 -27.32
N ASP A 563 -17.36 -10.14 -27.88
CA ASP A 563 -15.93 -10.46 -28.03
C ASP A 563 -15.25 -10.62 -26.67
N VAL A 564 -15.58 -9.72 -25.72
CA VAL A 564 -15.11 -9.81 -24.33
C VAL A 564 -15.59 -11.10 -23.68
N MET A 565 -16.88 -11.44 -23.84
CA MET A 565 -17.46 -12.66 -23.27
C MET A 565 -16.97 -13.94 -23.94
N GLN A 566 -16.62 -13.90 -25.23
CA GLN A 566 -15.99 -15.01 -25.93
C GLN A 566 -14.61 -15.33 -25.34
N CYS A 567 -13.86 -14.30 -24.92
CA CYS A 567 -12.56 -14.49 -24.27
C CYS A 567 -12.68 -14.90 -22.80
N LEU A 568 -13.56 -14.25 -22.03
CA LEU A 568 -13.73 -14.53 -20.60
C LEU A 568 -14.36 -15.92 -20.37
N GLY A 569 -15.38 -16.26 -21.16
CA GLY A 569 -16.18 -17.46 -21.02
C GLY A 569 -17.28 -17.34 -19.96
N TRP A 570 -18.49 -17.79 -20.32
CA TRP A 570 -19.63 -17.88 -19.39
C TRP A 570 -19.38 -18.78 -18.17
N PRO A 571 -18.72 -19.95 -18.29
CA PRO A 571 -18.41 -20.77 -17.11
C PRO A 571 -17.55 -20.03 -16.09
N ARG A 572 -16.53 -19.30 -16.56
CA ARG A 572 -15.67 -18.50 -15.68
C ARG A 572 -16.43 -17.35 -15.01
N LEU A 573 -17.36 -16.72 -15.73
CA LEU A 573 -18.23 -15.70 -15.14
C LEU A 573 -19.11 -16.29 -14.01
N VAL A 574 -19.65 -17.50 -14.21
CA VAL A 574 -20.43 -18.20 -13.16
C VAL A 574 -19.56 -18.51 -11.95
N GLU A 575 -18.34 -19.02 -12.14
CA GLU A 575 -17.38 -19.24 -11.04
C GLU A 575 -17.12 -17.95 -10.25
N LEU A 576 -16.99 -16.81 -10.93
CA LEU A 576 -16.78 -15.50 -10.29
C LEU A 576 -18.01 -15.01 -9.52
N LEU A 577 -19.23 -15.35 -9.96
CA LEU A 577 -20.46 -15.03 -9.22
C LEU A 577 -20.64 -15.90 -7.97
N GLU A 578 -19.98 -17.06 -7.91
CA GLU A 578 -20.01 -18.01 -6.79
C GLU A 578 -18.79 -17.89 -5.85
N GLU A 579 -17.93 -16.91 -6.06
CA GLU A 579 -16.73 -16.69 -5.24
C GLU A 579 -17.05 -16.34 -3.78
N THR A 580 -16.19 -16.81 -2.88
CA THR A 580 -16.32 -16.54 -1.43
C THR A 580 -15.72 -15.20 -1.03
N ASP A 581 -14.79 -14.67 -1.85
CA ASP A 581 -14.24 -13.34 -1.66
C ASP A 581 -15.26 -12.29 -2.13
N GLY A 582 -15.84 -11.56 -1.17
CA GLY A 582 -16.86 -10.53 -1.42
C GLY A 582 -16.42 -9.46 -2.42
N ALA A 583 -15.14 -9.05 -2.41
CA ALA A 583 -14.64 -8.04 -3.35
C ALA A 583 -14.61 -8.58 -4.79
N VAL A 584 -14.29 -9.86 -4.97
CA VAL A 584 -14.32 -10.51 -6.29
C VAL A 584 -15.75 -10.71 -6.76
N GLN A 585 -16.63 -11.19 -5.87
CA GLN A 585 -18.04 -11.43 -6.17
C GLN A 585 -18.76 -10.13 -6.52
N GLU A 586 -18.50 -9.04 -5.80
CA GLU A 586 -18.99 -7.69 -6.10
C GLU A 586 -18.62 -7.28 -7.54
N GLN A 587 -17.35 -7.44 -7.93
CA GLN A 587 -16.93 -7.11 -9.29
C GLN A 587 -17.54 -8.05 -10.33
N ALA A 588 -17.81 -9.32 -10.01
CA ALA A 588 -18.51 -10.24 -10.89
C ALA A 588 -19.95 -9.77 -11.17
N PHE A 589 -20.66 -9.31 -10.14
CA PHE A 589 -22.00 -8.72 -10.30
C PHE A 589 -21.96 -7.42 -11.10
N HIS A 590 -20.89 -6.63 -10.99
CA HIS A 590 -20.68 -5.50 -11.89
C HIS A 590 -20.58 -5.91 -13.36
N LEU A 591 -19.98 -7.06 -13.69
CA LEU A 591 -19.87 -7.52 -15.08
C LEU A 591 -21.26 -7.83 -15.65
N VAL A 592 -22.08 -8.62 -14.95
CA VAL A 592 -23.45 -8.95 -15.41
C VAL A 592 -24.37 -7.74 -15.42
N ARG A 593 -24.20 -6.81 -14.48
CA ARG A 593 -24.89 -5.52 -14.51
C ARG A 593 -24.56 -4.74 -15.79
N ASN A 594 -23.28 -4.62 -16.13
CA ASN A 594 -22.83 -3.90 -17.33
C ASN A 594 -23.27 -4.62 -18.62
N LEU A 595 -23.25 -5.95 -18.65
CA LEU A 595 -23.82 -6.72 -19.75
C LEU A 595 -25.30 -6.38 -19.94
N ALA A 596 -26.07 -6.36 -18.85
CA ALA A 596 -27.52 -6.10 -18.84
C ALA A 596 -27.93 -4.63 -19.04
N GLU A 597 -27.03 -3.72 -19.39
CA GLU A 597 -27.37 -2.30 -19.63
C GLU A 597 -28.41 -2.08 -20.75
N ASN A 598 -28.60 -3.04 -21.64
CA ASN A 598 -29.53 -2.95 -22.76
C ASN A 598 -30.11 -4.32 -23.17
N GLU A 599 -31.19 -4.30 -23.94
CA GLU A 599 -31.94 -5.49 -24.35
C GLU A 599 -31.07 -6.59 -24.99
N PRO A 600 -30.18 -6.32 -25.96
CA PRO A 600 -29.34 -7.36 -26.55
C PRO A 600 -28.39 -8.01 -25.53
N GLY A 601 -27.95 -7.25 -24.53
CA GLY A 601 -27.15 -7.78 -23.44
C GLY A 601 -27.95 -8.65 -22.48
N ILE A 602 -29.18 -8.25 -22.15
CA ILE A 602 -30.12 -9.07 -21.36
C ILE A 602 -30.39 -10.39 -22.07
N GLU A 603 -30.74 -10.36 -23.36
CA GLU A 603 -30.95 -11.55 -24.19
C GLU A 603 -29.73 -12.48 -24.16
N MET A 604 -28.52 -11.92 -24.31
CA MET A 604 -27.29 -12.70 -24.26
C MET A 604 -27.13 -13.42 -22.91
N ILE A 605 -27.37 -12.75 -21.80
CA ILE A 605 -27.27 -13.37 -20.46
C ILE A 605 -28.30 -14.49 -20.31
N PHE A 606 -29.57 -14.25 -20.68
CA PHE A 606 -30.63 -15.26 -20.59
C PHE A 606 -30.38 -16.46 -21.50
N ARG A 607 -29.84 -16.25 -22.70
CA ARG A 607 -29.50 -17.31 -23.64
C ARG A 607 -28.39 -18.21 -23.12
N GLU A 608 -27.34 -17.62 -22.55
CA GLU A 608 -26.11 -18.34 -22.21
C GLU A 608 -26.13 -18.93 -20.79
N LEU A 609 -26.74 -18.24 -19.82
CA LEU A 609 -26.86 -18.74 -18.44
C LEU A 609 -28.18 -19.47 -18.16
N GLY A 610 -29.25 -19.10 -18.86
CA GLY A 610 -30.60 -19.59 -18.60
C GLY A 610 -31.25 -18.95 -17.36
N ALA A 611 -32.59 -18.81 -17.41
CA ALA A 611 -33.36 -18.16 -16.36
C ALA A 611 -33.15 -18.80 -14.97
N SER A 612 -33.10 -20.14 -14.89
CA SER A 612 -32.95 -20.82 -13.60
C SER A 612 -31.64 -20.50 -12.89
N ALA A 613 -30.52 -20.39 -13.61
CA ALA A 613 -29.23 -20.06 -13.01
C ALA A 613 -29.23 -18.60 -12.54
N ILE A 614 -29.66 -17.68 -13.40
CA ILE A 614 -29.77 -16.24 -13.08
C ILE A 614 -30.58 -16.03 -11.79
N LEU A 615 -31.77 -16.63 -11.71
CA LEU A 615 -32.65 -16.54 -10.54
C LEU A 615 -31.99 -17.09 -9.28
N ARG A 616 -31.28 -18.22 -9.38
CA ARG A 616 -30.56 -18.83 -8.25
C ARG A 616 -29.47 -17.91 -7.71
N HIS A 617 -28.62 -17.37 -8.58
CA HIS A 617 -27.53 -16.48 -8.16
C HIS A 617 -28.06 -15.19 -7.53
N ILE A 618 -29.01 -14.51 -8.16
CA ILE A 618 -29.59 -13.28 -7.61
C ILE A 618 -30.26 -13.55 -6.25
N THR A 619 -31.05 -14.61 -6.14
CA THR A 619 -31.76 -14.93 -4.89
C THR A 619 -30.80 -15.22 -3.75
N ALA A 620 -29.74 -16.00 -4.01
CA ALA A 620 -28.71 -16.28 -3.03
C ALA A 620 -27.99 -15.00 -2.58
N THR A 621 -27.57 -14.17 -3.54
CA THR A 621 -26.80 -12.96 -3.25
C THR A 621 -27.61 -11.86 -2.57
N LEU A 622 -28.90 -11.69 -2.89
CA LEU A 622 -29.78 -10.76 -2.14
C LEU A 622 -29.91 -11.14 -0.65
N SER A 623 -29.51 -12.36 -0.29
CA SER A 623 -29.50 -12.87 1.07
C SER A 623 -28.11 -12.78 1.74
N ALA A 624 -27.08 -12.34 1.03
CA ALA A 624 -25.70 -12.30 1.53
C ALA A 624 -25.52 -11.22 2.60
N GLU A 625 -24.50 -11.35 3.45
CA GLU A 625 -24.24 -10.36 4.51
C GLU A 625 -23.67 -9.05 3.97
N ASP A 626 -22.86 -9.13 2.91
CA ASP A 626 -22.13 -8.01 2.31
C ASP A 626 -23.05 -7.08 1.49
N ASP A 627 -23.25 -5.86 1.98
CA ASP A 627 -24.09 -4.83 1.36
C ASP A 627 -23.59 -4.39 -0.02
N ASP A 628 -22.28 -4.39 -0.28
CA ASP A 628 -21.72 -3.96 -1.56
C ASP A 628 -22.03 -4.99 -2.66
N VAL A 629 -21.96 -6.29 -2.32
CA VAL A 629 -22.35 -7.38 -3.23
C VAL A 629 -23.86 -7.35 -3.47
N VAL A 630 -24.66 -7.21 -2.41
CA VAL A 630 -26.14 -7.12 -2.50
C VAL A 630 -26.54 -5.93 -3.38
N LEU A 631 -25.86 -4.79 -3.23
CA LEU A 631 -26.09 -3.60 -4.05
C LEU A 631 -25.91 -3.89 -5.53
N GLN A 632 -24.79 -4.51 -5.94
CA GLN A 632 -24.55 -4.80 -7.36
C GLN A 632 -25.52 -5.87 -7.91
N ALA A 633 -25.86 -6.89 -7.13
CA ALA A 633 -26.88 -7.87 -7.50
C ALA A 633 -28.26 -7.23 -7.70
N THR A 634 -28.60 -6.25 -6.87
CA THR A 634 -29.87 -5.51 -6.97
C THR A 634 -29.90 -4.61 -8.22
N TYR A 635 -28.78 -3.96 -8.57
CA TYR A 635 -28.68 -3.23 -9.84
C TYR A 635 -28.78 -4.16 -11.06
N PHE A 636 -28.17 -5.34 -11.00
CA PHE A 636 -28.32 -6.33 -12.05
C PHE A 636 -29.79 -6.77 -12.19
N LEU A 637 -30.48 -7.03 -11.08
CA LEU A 637 -31.92 -7.32 -11.07
C LEU A 637 -32.75 -6.19 -11.67
N ALA A 638 -32.46 -4.93 -11.32
CA ALA A 638 -33.14 -3.77 -11.89
C ALA A 638 -32.94 -3.67 -13.41
N ASN A 639 -31.72 -3.94 -13.90
CA ASN A 639 -31.44 -3.94 -15.33
C ASN A 639 -32.24 -5.02 -16.06
N ILE A 640 -32.25 -6.26 -15.59
CA ILE A 640 -33.02 -7.34 -16.24
C ILE A 640 -34.54 -7.17 -16.08
N ALA A 641 -35.01 -6.45 -15.06
CA ALA A 641 -36.42 -6.07 -14.92
C ALA A 641 -36.87 -5.08 -16.00
N ASN A 642 -35.94 -4.31 -16.60
CA ASN A 642 -36.22 -3.46 -17.76
C ASN A 642 -36.26 -4.24 -19.09
N GLY A 643 -35.95 -5.54 -19.08
CA GLY A 643 -35.90 -6.36 -20.29
C GLY A 643 -37.27 -6.73 -20.86
N ALA A 644 -37.29 -7.43 -22.00
CA ALA A 644 -38.53 -7.90 -22.62
C ALA A 644 -39.46 -8.68 -21.66
N PRO A 645 -40.79 -8.67 -21.90
CA PRO A 645 -41.78 -9.34 -21.04
C PRO A 645 -41.52 -10.82 -20.76
N ALA A 646 -40.84 -11.53 -21.68
CA ALA A 646 -40.45 -12.92 -21.48
C ALA A 646 -39.49 -13.08 -20.28
N TYR A 647 -38.52 -12.18 -20.13
CA TYR A 647 -37.57 -12.17 -19.02
C TYR A 647 -38.24 -11.74 -17.72
N GLN A 648 -39.07 -10.70 -17.77
CA GLN A 648 -39.86 -10.23 -16.62
C GLN A 648 -40.77 -11.35 -16.07
N SER A 649 -41.36 -12.16 -16.96
CA SER A 649 -42.20 -13.30 -16.57
C SER A 649 -41.43 -14.34 -15.75
N HIS A 650 -40.16 -14.61 -16.07
CA HIS A 650 -39.32 -15.50 -15.26
C HIS A 650 -39.04 -14.93 -13.86
N LEU A 651 -38.82 -13.62 -13.75
CA LEU A 651 -38.60 -12.95 -12.46
C LEU A 651 -39.86 -13.03 -11.57
N LEU A 652 -41.02 -12.73 -12.15
CA LEU A 652 -42.32 -12.75 -11.47
C LEU A 652 -42.78 -14.16 -11.10
N ALA A 653 -42.38 -15.18 -11.86
CA ALA A 653 -42.70 -16.58 -11.59
C ALA A 653 -41.84 -17.22 -10.48
N SER A 654 -40.93 -16.46 -9.85
CA SER A 654 -40.00 -16.98 -8.83
C SER A 654 -40.34 -16.45 -7.42
N PRO A 655 -41.13 -17.20 -6.62
CA PRO A 655 -41.41 -16.84 -5.23
C PRO A 655 -40.15 -16.62 -4.37
N PRO A 656 -39.08 -17.45 -4.49
CA PRO A 656 -37.84 -17.22 -3.73
C PRO A 656 -37.18 -15.87 -4.02
N LEU A 657 -37.15 -15.46 -5.30
CA LEU A 657 -36.60 -14.17 -5.71
C LEU A 657 -37.43 -13.02 -5.12
N LEU A 658 -38.75 -13.07 -5.25
CA LEU A 658 -39.64 -12.03 -4.73
C LEU A 658 -39.54 -11.90 -3.20
N ALA A 659 -39.41 -13.03 -2.49
CA ALA A 659 -39.19 -13.03 -1.04
C ALA A 659 -37.83 -12.43 -0.65
N ALA A 660 -36.76 -12.74 -1.39
CA ALA A 660 -35.43 -12.16 -1.17
C ALA A 660 -35.42 -10.65 -1.45
N LEU A 661 -36.07 -10.21 -2.54
CA LEU A 661 -36.22 -8.80 -2.89
C LEU A 661 -37.00 -8.03 -1.82
N ARG A 662 -38.11 -8.58 -1.31
CA ARG A 662 -38.86 -7.97 -0.21
C ARG A 662 -38.01 -7.83 1.05
N ARG A 663 -37.22 -8.84 1.38
CA ARG A 663 -36.34 -8.81 2.56
C ARG A 663 -35.23 -7.77 2.40
N ALA A 664 -34.57 -7.71 1.24
CA ALA A 664 -33.58 -6.68 0.93
C ALA A 664 -34.19 -5.27 1.05
N LEU A 665 -35.42 -5.07 0.55
CA LEU A 665 -36.15 -3.83 0.69
C LEU A 665 -36.42 -3.45 2.16
N ALA A 666 -36.78 -4.43 3.00
CA ALA A 666 -37.06 -4.20 4.42
C ALA A 666 -35.79 -3.93 5.26
N GLU A 667 -34.75 -4.72 5.07
CA GLU A 667 -33.61 -4.80 6.00
C GLU A 667 -32.40 -3.93 5.61
N ARG A 668 -32.25 -3.57 4.34
CA ARG A 668 -31.03 -2.91 3.82
C ARG A 668 -31.15 -1.38 3.77
N GLY A 669 -30.01 -0.70 3.64
CA GLY A 669 -29.93 0.76 3.55
C GLY A 669 -30.46 1.34 2.22
N PRO A 670 -30.58 2.69 2.13
CA PRO A 670 -31.16 3.37 0.97
C PRO A 670 -30.46 3.06 -0.36
N GLN A 671 -29.14 2.83 -0.34
CA GLN A 671 -28.37 2.50 -1.54
C GLN A 671 -28.87 1.21 -2.21
N VAL A 672 -29.20 0.18 -1.43
CA VAL A 672 -29.75 -1.09 -1.93
C VAL A 672 -31.24 -0.93 -2.25
N ARG A 673 -31.99 -0.22 -1.40
CA ARG A 673 -33.44 -0.01 -1.60
C ARG A 673 -33.75 0.68 -2.92
N ARG A 674 -32.94 1.66 -3.34
CA ARG A 674 -33.17 2.43 -4.57
C ARG A 674 -33.28 1.55 -5.83
N PRO A 675 -32.27 0.74 -6.21
CA PRO A 675 -32.39 -0.17 -7.34
C PRO A 675 -33.46 -1.25 -7.12
N ALA A 676 -33.71 -1.69 -5.87
CA ALA A 676 -34.77 -2.66 -5.59
C ALA A 676 -36.16 -2.10 -5.92
N VAL A 677 -36.45 -0.86 -5.50
CA VAL A 677 -37.70 -0.17 -5.80
C VAL A 677 -37.83 0.09 -7.30
N SER A 678 -36.75 0.47 -7.98
CA SER A 678 -36.75 0.62 -9.43
C SER A 678 -37.11 -0.70 -10.13
N ALA A 679 -36.54 -1.84 -9.71
CA ALA A 679 -36.90 -3.14 -10.25
C ALA A 679 -38.39 -3.47 -10.03
N ILE A 680 -38.91 -3.22 -8.83
CA ILE A 680 -40.33 -3.45 -8.49
C ILE A 680 -41.24 -2.58 -9.36
N LEU A 681 -40.90 -1.31 -9.56
CA LEU A 681 -41.68 -0.38 -10.36
C LEU A 681 -41.79 -0.85 -11.82
N GLU A 682 -40.69 -1.29 -12.42
CA GLU A 682 -40.73 -1.79 -13.80
C GLU A 682 -41.53 -3.09 -13.93
N LEU A 683 -41.39 -4.01 -12.97
CA LEU A 683 -42.20 -5.23 -12.95
C LEU A 683 -43.69 -4.96 -12.73
N ALA A 684 -44.05 -3.97 -11.90
CA ALA A 684 -45.44 -3.60 -11.63
C ALA A 684 -46.15 -3.01 -12.87
N ARG A 685 -45.38 -2.36 -13.77
CA ARG A 685 -45.88 -1.79 -15.03
C ARG A 685 -46.22 -2.86 -16.07
N THR A 686 -45.68 -4.08 -15.96
CA THR A 686 -45.84 -5.12 -16.97
C THR A 686 -47.29 -5.58 -17.17
N SER A 687 -48.01 -5.93 -16.10
CA SER A 687 -49.39 -6.43 -16.20
C SER A 687 -50.10 -6.47 -14.84
N THR A 688 -51.43 -6.66 -14.85
CA THR A 688 -52.21 -6.90 -13.63
C THR A 688 -51.76 -8.16 -12.89
N ALA A 689 -51.35 -9.21 -13.62
CA ALA A 689 -50.83 -10.44 -13.01
C ALA A 689 -49.49 -10.20 -12.30
N ALA A 690 -48.62 -9.38 -12.89
CA ALA A 690 -47.36 -8.97 -12.28
C ALA A 690 -47.57 -8.22 -10.95
N ARG A 691 -48.51 -7.27 -10.95
CA ARG A 691 -48.90 -6.54 -9.72
C ARG A 691 -49.41 -7.48 -8.64
N ARG A 692 -50.29 -8.43 -8.99
CA ARG A 692 -50.77 -9.45 -8.03
C ARG A 692 -49.63 -10.27 -7.46
N ALA A 693 -48.70 -10.76 -8.30
CA ALA A 693 -47.55 -11.53 -7.82
C ALA A 693 -46.69 -10.73 -6.81
N LEU A 694 -46.45 -9.44 -7.06
CA LEU A 694 -45.73 -8.55 -6.14
C LEU A 694 -46.51 -8.29 -4.84
N VAL A 695 -47.83 -8.13 -4.92
CA VAL A 695 -48.71 -7.98 -3.76
C VAL A 695 -48.75 -9.26 -2.92
N ASP A 696 -48.91 -10.42 -3.55
CA ASP A 696 -48.95 -11.74 -2.92
C ASP A 696 -47.60 -12.06 -2.24
N ALA A 697 -46.49 -11.59 -2.81
CA ALA A 697 -45.17 -11.67 -2.20
C ALA A 697 -44.99 -10.74 -0.98
N GLY A 698 -45.93 -9.83 -0.71
CA GLY A 698 -45.93 -8.91 0.41
C GLY A 698 -45.18 -7.60 0.17
N VAL A 699 -44.81 -7.28 -1.08
CA VAL A 699 -44.00 -6.09 -1.43
C VAL A 699 -44.73 -4.79 -1.09
N ALA A 700 -46.04 -4.72 -1.34
CA ALA A 700 -46.84 -3.52 -1.07
C ALA A 700 -46.81 -3.12 0.42
N GLY A 701 -46.83 -4.09 1.33
CA GLY A 701 -46.75 -3.83 2.77
C GLY A 701 -45.41 -3.19 3.17
N THR A 702 -44.31 -3.69 2.62
CA THR A 702 -42.96 -3.16 2.87
C THR A 702 -42.78 -1.77 2.26
N LEU A 703 -43.32 -1.51 1.06
CA LEU A 703 -43.31 -0.16 0.46
C LEU A 703 -44.07 0.86 1.33
N ARG A 704 -45.25 0.50 1.86
CA ARG A 704 -45.98 1.38 2.81
C ARG A 704 -45.16 1.73 4.04
N GLN A 705 -44.42 0.76 4.59
CA GLN A 705 -43.52 0.99 5.73
C GLN A 705 -42.44 2.02 5.38
N ILE A 706 -41.78 1.88 4.22
CA ILE A 706 -40.78 2.83 3.73
C ILE A 706 -41.40 4.23 3.53
N CYS A 707 -42.57 4.32 2.89
CA CYS A 707 -43.26 5.59 2.64
C CYS A 707 -43.70 6.32 3.91
N SER A 708 -44.04 5.57 4.97
CA SER A 708 -44.56 6.11 6.23
C SER A 708 -43.50 6.69 7.17
N GLY A 709 -42.20 6.48 6.90
CA GLY A 709 -41.10 6.88 7.77
C GLY A 709 -41.09 6.19 9.15
N SER A 710 -42.03 5.29 9.44
CA SER A 710 -42.13 4.56 10.70
C SER A 710 -41.35 3.25 10.63
N ALA A 711 -40.04 3.37 10.73
CA ALA A 711 -39.22 2.34 11.34
C ALA A 711 -37.98 3.00 11.93
N GLY A 712 -37.81 2.83 13.24
CA GLY A 712 -36.54 3.08 13.90
C GLY A 712 -35.49 2.16 13.30
N PHE A 713 -34.84 2.61 12.23
CA PHE A 713 -33.67 1.95 11.69
C PHE A 713 -32.47 2.44 12.48
N HIS A 714 -32.12 1.71 13.54
CA HIS A 714 -30.79 1.82 14.12
C HIS A 714 -29.78 1.49 13.02
N SER A 715 -29.07 2.52 12.56
CA SER A 715 -27.86 2.34 11.76
C SER A 715 -26.85 1.60 12.65
N PRO A 716 -26.47 0.35 12.36
CA PRO A 716 -25.27 -0.21 12.98
C PRO A 716 -24.12 0.59 12.39
N LEU A 717 -23.40 1.28 13.26
CA LEU A 717 -22.13 1.96 12.97
C LEU A 717 -21.37 1.18 11.90
N SER A 718 -21.17 1.78 10.71
CA SER A 718 -20.38 1.14 9.66
C SER A 718 -18.98 0.89 10.21
N ALA A 719 -18.64 -0.38 10.37
CA ALA A 719 -17.28 -0.79 10.67
C ALA A 719 -16.42 -0.41 9.46
N VAL A 720 -15.61 0.63 9.60
CA VAL A 720 -14.52 0.92 8.66
C VAL A 720 -13.48 -0.17 8.87
N GLY A 721 -13.56 -1.23 8.04
CA GLY A 721 -12.50 -2.23 7.94
C GLY A 721 -11.21 -1.58 7.42
N PRO A 722 -10.04 -1.94 7.96
CA PRO A 722 -8.78 -1.38 7.51
C PRO A 722 -8.35 -1.98 6.16
N GLY A 723 -8.07 -1.11 5.18
CA GLY A 723 -7.02 -1.36 4.20
C GLY A 723 -7.31 -2.36 3.07
N LEU A 724 -8.32 -2.12 2.24
CA LEU A 724 -8.32 -2.58 0.85
C LEU A 724 -8.40 -1.36 -0.08
N GLN A 725 -7.58 -1.37 -1.13
CA GLN A 725 -7.36 -0.26 -2.06
C GLN A 725 -8.69 0.28 -2.59
N ARG A 726 -9.06 1.49 -2.14
CA ARG A 726 -10.24 2.23 -2.61
C ARG A 726 -10.11 2.57 -4.10
N GLU A 727 -11.26 2.53 -4.77
CA GLU A 727 -11.49 2.80 -6.19
C GLU A 727 -10.54 3.82 -6.84
N PRO A 728 -9.80 3.43 -7.90
CA PRO A 728 -9.24 4.39 -8.81
C PRO A 728 -10.35 4.89 -9.77
N GLY A 729 -11.12 5.92 -9.36
CA GLY A 729 -11.78 6.80 -10.34
C GLY A 729 -13.29 6.77 -10.45
N ALA A 730 -14.02 6.32 -9.44
CA ALA A 730 -15.44 6.67 -9.37
C ALA A 730 -15.59 8.15 -8.98
N ALA A 731 -15.65 9.02 -9.98
CA ALA A 731 -16.48 10.21 -9.89
C ALA A 731 -17.95 9.79 -10.06
N GLY A 732 -18.41 8.86 -9.23
CA GLY A 732 -19.83 8.67 -8.96
C GLY A 732 -20.16 9.63 -7.85
N SER A 733 -21.06 10.59 -8.12
CA SER A 733 -21.58 11.53 -7.12
C SER A 733 -21.97 10.77 -5.86
N ARG A 734 -21.17 10.89 -4.78
CA ARG A 734 -21.64 10.56 -3.44
C ARG A 734 -22.66 11.63 -3.09
N ALA A 735 -23.91 11.37 -3.45
CA ALA A 735 -25.05 12.17 -3.03
C ALA A 735 -25.14 12.16 -1.49
N ASN A 736 -25.71 13.22 -0.94
CA ASN A 736 -25.90 13.38 0.49
C ASN A 736 -26.86 12.28 0.99
N PRO A 737 -26.58 11.53 2.09
CA PRO A 737 -27.42 10.41 2.53
C PRO A 737 -28.91 10.75 2.73
N LEU A 738 -29.18 12.01 3.11
CA LEU A 738 -30.54 12.55 3.26
C LEU A 738 -31.29 12.71 1.93
N ASP A 739 -30.57 12.92 0.83
CA ASP A 739 -31.14 13.08 -0.51
C ASP A 739 -31.47 11.70 -1.11
N ASP A 740 -30.63 10.69 -0.84
CA ASP A 740 -30.88 9.30 -1.24
C ASP A 740 -32.12 8.71 -0.56
N ASP A 741 -32.32 8.97 0.74
CA ASP A 741 -33.54 8.53 1.45
C ASP A 741 -34.80 9.17 0.87
N ARG A 742 -34.75 10.44 0.46
CA ARG A 742 -35.90 11.12 -0.14
C ARG A 742 -36.25 10.54 -1.51
N ASP A 743 -35.26 10.32 -2.38
CA ASP A 743 -35.47 9.71 -3.69
C ASP A 743 -36.03 8.29 -3.57
N VAL A 744 -35.51 7.50 -2.62
CA VAL A 744 -36.04 6.15 -2.33
C VAL A 744 -37.51 6.21 -1.92
N ILE A 745 -37.89 7.14 -1.05
CA ILE A 745 -39.29 7.31 -0.61
C ILE A 745 -40.19 7.73 -1.78
N GLU A 746 -39.75 8.65 -2.63
CA GLU A 746 -40.52 9.12 -3.79
C GLU A 746 -40.74 8.01 -4.83
N GLN A 747 -39.71 7.24 -5.13
CA GLN A 747 -39.81 6.06 -5.99
C GLN A 747 -40.69 4.98 -5.36
N ALA A 748 -40.61 4.79 -4.04
CA ALA A 748 -41.42 3.80 -3.32
C ALA A 748 -42.91 4.16 -3.35
N LYS A 749 -43.26 5.45 -3.24
CA LYS A 749 -44.64 5.94 -3.42
C LYS A 749 -45.14 5.64 -4.82
N THR A 750 -44.34 5.97 -5.84
CA THR A 750 -44.69 5.69 -7.23
C THR A 750 -44.90 4.19 -7.48
N ALA A 751 -44.01 3.33 -6.96
CA ALA A 751 -44.15 1.88 -7.07
C ALA A 751 -45.40 1.36 -6.34
N LEU A 752 -45.69 1.89 -5.15
CA LEU A 752 -46.88 1.53 -4.39
C LEU A 752 -48.17 1.92 -5.11
N ASP A 753 -48.24 3.13 -5.67
CA ASP A 753 -49.39 3.60 -6.44
C ASP A 753 -49.65 2.73 -7.67
N TRP A 754 -48.59 2.32 -8.38
CA TRP A 754 -48.70 1.37 -9.48
C TRP A 754 -49.25 0.01 -9.02
N LEU A 755 -48.83 -0.50 -7.86
CA LEU A 755 -49.33 -1.76 -7.31
C LEU A 755 -50.81 -1.68 -6.91
N GLU A 756 -51.27 -0.55 -6.38
CA GLU A 756 -52.64 -0.36 -5.87
C GLU A 756 -53.64 0.06 -6.97
N HIS A 757 -53.23 0.92 -7.90
CA HIS A 757 -54.13 1.60 -8.84
C HIS A 757 -53.87 1.28 -10.32
N GLY A 758 -52.70 0.74 -10.67
CA GLY A 758 -52.35 0.40 -12.07
C GLY A 758 -52.32 1.62 -13.01
N GLU A 759 -52.72 1.44 -14.27
CA GLU A 759 -52.68 2.50 -15.31
C GLU A 759 -53.68 3.64 -15.11
N ALA A 760 -54.62 3.53 -14.15
CA ALA A 760 -55.57 4.59 -13.81
C ALA A 760 -54.90 5.86 -13.20
N TYR A 761 -53.56 5.83 -13.08
CA TYR A 761 -52.72 6.89 -12.51
C TYR A 761 -52.22 7.93 -13.54
N LYS A 762 -52.45 7.75 -14.85
CA LYS A 762 -52.05 8.74 -15.87
C LYS A 762 -53.08 9.82 -16.14
#